data_AF-A0A5C5W0L2-F1
#
_entry.id   AF-A0A5C5W0L2-F1
#
_cell.length_a   1.000
_cell.length_b   1.000
_cell.length_c   1.000
_cell.angle_alpha   90.00
_cell.angle_beta   90.00
_cell.angle_gamma   90.00
#
_symmetry.space_group_name_H-M   'P 1'
#
loop_
_entity.id
_entity.type
_entity.pdbx_description
1 polymer ?
#
loop_
_entity_poly.entity_id
_entity_poly.type
_entity_poly.pdbx_seq_one_letter_code
_entity_poly.pdbx_strand_id
1 'polypeptide(L)'
;MTDVAQQIQRLAAEIHDHDRRYYVEASPTISDREYDALLEQLRRLEADHPDLVASDSPTQRIGGEPLDAFRAVEHTQRMYSIDNSYEAEELTNWARRCYEAVDPQIVAIDSELKELEDRETGLKGKRDDAARQQREALNARRAELRAARDNRLDAAQREGYPIAGGYCAEPKVDGVAASLRYEAGRFVLGVTRGDGVRGDDITQNLRTLRSVPLALQGSASDIGVIEVRGEVYMPQPEFERVNRELVSAGDEPLVNPRNGTAGALKRLDPAITARNGLRLVVHGRGAIDPGVVESQSALLERCRAWGLPTNPLAERCATTHALLEYIERFEQKKQSLDYGVDGVVVKVDRFDLQERLGFTSRFPRWCLAYKYATEQAPTELLAIDWQMGKTGKLTPRAKMTPVFVAGTTVQHATLHNVGEMSRKDVRIGDTVLIEKAGEIIPQVVKVLDPDRPGRSDPVVPPRVCPWCDTPVVIEHDQRRLQEIEGWPRRVQREQELAAKQGREPEPPAEPPPVSILDESGRYCPNPACPAQLKERLWHFASRGQMDIDGLGEKVIEQLLQAGLVRSYGDLFRLHERRADLVKLERMGQKKVDNLLAGIEAAKGRGLARVLAALGIRHIGSTASTVLARQYGSLDALLAASVSELESFQTDGAESGIGPEIARSIFEYLHSERGVAILEDLRELGIVLSEEKPAVAARSGPLLGKTLVVTGTLAGYSRNEAHARIEAAGGKPGSSLSKATDYLVAGEKAGSKLAKAAQLGVPVLNEAQFEALLAGGEP
;
A
#
# COMPACT_ATOMS: atom_id res chain seq x y z
N MET A 1 -4.98 55.32 2.08
CA MET A 1 -5.20 53.93 2.53
C MET A 1 -5.57 52.99 1.37
N THR A 2 -6.38 53.41 0.39
CA THR A 2 -6.74 52.58 -0.79
C THR A 2 -5.58 52.29 -1.76
N ASP A 3 -4.63 53.20 -1.92
CA ASP A 3 -3.51 53.05 -2.88
C ASP A 3 -2.50 51.97 -2.45
N VAL A 4 -2.09 51.98 -1.18
CA VAL A 4 -1.14 50.98 -0.63
C VAL A 4 -1.76 49.58 -0.57
N ALA A 5 -3.02 49.45 -0.16
CA ALA A 5 -3.72 48.18 -0.18
C ALA A 5 -3.83 47.60 -1.61
N GLN A 6 -4.12 48.45 -2.61
CA GLN A 6 -4.13 48.04 -4.03
C GLN A 6 -2.74 47.68 -4.53
N GLN A 7 -1.69 48.37 -4.07
CA GLN A 7 -0.30 48.07 -4.43
C GLN A 7 0.15 46.73 -3.85
N ILE A 8 -0.16 46.44 -2.58
CA ILE A 8 0.10 45.14 -1.93
C ILE A 8 -0.62 44.03 -2.70
N GLN A 9 -1.92 44.21 -3.00
CA GLN A 9 -2.70 43.24 -3.77
C GLN A 9 -2.13 43.01 -5.17
N ARG A 10 -1.70 44.08 -5.86
CA ARG A 10 -1.11 44.00 -7.20
C ARG A 10 0.23 43.25 -7.19
N LEU A 11 1.12 43.58 -6.26
CA LEU A 11 2.42 42.90 -6.11
C LEU A 11 2.24 41.44 -5.74
N ALA A 12 1.32 41.13 -4.81
CA ALA A 12 1.01 39.75 -4.45
C ALA A 12 0.48 38.95 -5.66
N ALA A 13 -0.43 39.54 -6.45
CA ALA A 13 -0.95 38.92 -7.66
C ALA A 13 0.13 38.71 -8.73
N GLU A 14 1.05 39.67 -8.91
CA GLU A 14 2.18 39.58 -9.83
C GLU A 14 3.15 38.46 -9.42
N ILE A 15 3.50 38.37 -8.14
CA ILE A 15 4.35 37.29 -7.62
C ILE A 15 3.66 35.93 -7.78
N HIS A 16 2.36 35.82 -7.50
CA HIS A 16 1.60 34.58 -7.72
C HIS A 16 1.54 34.17 -9.20
N ASP A 17 1.47 35.13 -10.12
CA ASP A 17 1.53 34.86 -11.57
C ASP A 17 2.91 34.32 -11.98
N HIS A 18 3.98 34.89 -11.43
CA HIS A 18 5.34 34.38 -11.65
C HIS A 18 5.56 32.99 -11.04
N ASP A 19 5.06 32.73 -9.82
CA ASP A 19 5.06 31.40 -9.19
C ASP A 19 4.31 30.39 -10.08
N ARG A 20 3.14 30.76 -10.60
CA ARG A 20 2.37 29.90 -11.52
C ARG A 20 3.16 29.59 -12.78
N ARG A 21 3.72 30.60 -13.44
CA ARG A 21 4.54 30.40 -14.66
C ARG A 21 5.74 29.49 -14.41
N TYR A 22 6.43 29.68 -13.29
CA TYR A 22 7.60 28.89 -12.95
C TYR A 22 7.23 27.44 -12.58
N TYR A 23 6.32 27.25 -11.61
CA TYR A 23 6.06 25.94 -11.01
C TYR A 23 4.95 25.13 -11.71
N VAL A 24 4.00 25.78 -12.38
CA VAL A 24 2.84 25.13 -13.01
C VAL A 24 3.00 25.05 -14.52
N GLU A 25 3.39 26.15 -15.16
CA GLU A 25 3.48 26.24 -16.63
C GLU A 25 4.88 25.88 -17.16
N ALA A 26 5.89 25.81 -16.29
CA ALA A 26 7.30 25.62 -16.65
C ALA A 26 7.82 26.63 -17.70
N SER A 27 7.37 27.89 -17.61
CA SER A 27 7.59 28.98 -18.57
C SER A 27 7.96 30.31 -17.86
N PRO A 28 9.06 30.35 -17.06
CA PRO A 28 9.43 31.55 -16.33
C PRO A 28 9.67 32.75 -17.26
N THR A 29 9.20 33.93 -16.84
CA THR A 29 9.23 35.18 -17.63
C THR A 29 10.17 36.24 -17.06
N ILE A 30 10.66 36.03 -15.84
CA ILE A 30 11.58 36.92 -15.13
C ILE A 30 12.70 36.08 -14.51
N SER A 31 13.84 36.71 -14.25
CA SER A 31 14.97 36.11 -13.55
C SER A 31 14.73 36.01 -12.03
N ASP A 32 15.46 35.12 -11.36
CA ASP A 32 15.39 34.96 -9.90
C ASP A 32 15.66 36.28 -9.16
N ARG A 33 16.59 37.10 -9.69
CA ARG A 33 16.92 38.42 -9.12
C ARG A 33 15.76 39.41 -9.20
N GLU A 34 15.01 39.40 -10.30
CA GLU A 34 13.84 40.26 -10.47
C GLU A 34 12.70 39.81 -9.56
N TYR A 35 12.50 38.50 -9.44
CA TYR A 35 11.52 37.93 -8.51
C TYR A 35 11.84 38.30 -7.06
N ASP A 36 13.09 38.15 -6.64
CA ASP A 36 13.52 38.49 -5.28
C ASP A 36 13.33 39.99 -4.98
N ALA A 37 13.50 40.87 -5.97
CA ALA A 37 13.23 42.29 -5.85
C ALA A 37 11.74 42.59 -5.61
N LEU A 38 10.83 41.91 -6.34
CA LEU A 38 9.38 42.03 -6.13
C LEU A 38 8.98 41.55 -4.73
N LEU A 39 9.52 40.42 -4.29
CA LEU A 39 9.22 39.85 -2.98
C LEU A 39 9.73 40.75 -1.84
N GLU A 40 10.92 41.30 -1.98
CA GLU A 40 11.49 42.27 -1.03
C GLU A 40 10.67 43.57 -0.98
N GLN A 41 10.18 44.04 -2.13
CA GLN A 41 9.28 45.20 -2.18
C GLN A 41 7.97 44.93 -1.44
N LEU A 42 7.35 43.76 -1.66
CA LEU A 42 6.13 43.37 -0.95
C LEU A 42 6.37 43.27 0.56
N ARG A 43 7.47 42.65 0.99
CA ARG A 43 7.85 42.55 2.41
C ARG A 43 7.96 43.90 3.10
N ARG A 44 8.55 44.90 2.43
CA ARG A 44 8.67 46.26 2.99
C ARG A 44 7.31 46.91 3.17
N LEU A 45 6.45 46.83 2.15
CA LEU A 45 5.10 47.40 2.22
C LEU A 45 4.25 46.75 3.32
N GLU A 46 4.37 45.45 3.51
CA GLU A 46 3.64 44.73 4.56
C GLU A 46 4.22 44.95 5.96
N ALA A 47 5.53 45.15 6.09
CA ALA A 47 6.15 45.55 7.35
C ALA A 47 5.70 46.96 7.79
N ASP A 48 5.53 47.87 6.83
CA ASP A 48 5.04 49.24 7.08
C ASP A 48 3.51 49.27 7.34
N HIS A 49 2.78 48.23 6.90
CA HIS A 49 1.32 48.12 7.03
C HIS A 49 0.85 46.73 7.51
N PRO A 50 1.11 46.35 8.77
CA PRO A 50 0.79 45.00 9.29
C PRO A 50 -0.69 44.64 9.27
N ASP A 51 -1.58 45.64 9.32
CA ASP A 51 -3.04 45.50 9.27
C ASP A 51 -3.58 45.10 7.89
N LEU A 52 -2.77 45.29 6.84
CA LEU A 52 -3.12 44.99 5.45
C LEU A 52 -2.57 43.64 4.97
N VAL A 53 -1.85 42.90 5.83
CA VAL A 53 -1.23 41.62 5.49
C VAL A 53 -2.30 40.54 5.39
N ALA A 54 -2.52 40.05 4.18
CA ALA A 54 -3.43 38.93 3.95
C ALA A 54 -2.77 37.61 4.33
N SER A 55 -3.54 36.68 4.90
CA SER A 55 -3.05 35.35 5.35
C SER A 55 -2.48 34.47 4.23
N ASP A 56 -2.77 34.81 2.98
CA ASP A 56 -2.34 34.12 1.76
C ASP A 56 -1.29 34.91 0.96
N SER A 57 -0.73 35.98 1.52
CA SER A 57 0.33 36.75 0.87
C SER A 57 1.60 35.90 0.64
N PRO A 58 2.33 36.08 -0.48
CA PRO A 58 3.60 35.40 -0.75
C PRO A 58 4.66 35.52 0.35
N THR A 59 4.58 36.56 1.19
CA THR A 59 5.50 36.78 2.32
C THR A 59 5.13 35.97 3.56
N GLN A 60 3.88 35.51 3.65
CA GLN A 60 3.35 34.70 4.75
C GLN A 60 3.76 33.22 4.65
N ARG A 61 4.74 32.90 3.81
CA ARG A 61 5.49 31.63 3.81
C ARG A 61 6.41 31.56 5.04
N ILE A 62 5.85 31.83 6.21
CA ILE A 62 6.53 31.74 7.50
C ILE A 62 6.64 30.24 7.81
N GLY A 63 7.88 29.76 7.92
CA GLY A 63 8.11 28.57 8.72
C GLY A 63 7.74 28.94 10.16
N GLY A 64 6.72 28.31 10.74
CA GLY A 64 6.36 28.56 12.13
C GLY A 64 7.54 28.34 13.09
N GLU A 65 7.37 28.75 14.35
CA GLU A 65 8.33 28.43 15.41
C GLU A 65 8.74 26.95 15.35
N PRO A 66 10.02 26.61 15.65
CA PRO A 66 10.47 25.24 15.66
C PRO A 66 9.50 24.36 16.46
N LEU A 67 9.05 23.27 15.82
CA LEU A 67 8.12 22.34 16.43
C LEU A 67 8.82 21.58 17.55
N ASP A 68 8.15 21.34 18.68
CA ASP A 68 8.68 20.47 19.73
C ASP A 68 8.74 19.00 19.27
N ALA A 69 7.72 18.57 18.51
CA ALA A 69 7.59 17.24 17.93
C ALA A 69 6.57 17.23 16.78
N PHE A 70 6.68 16.23 15.90
CA PHE A 70 5.65 15.96 14.90
C PHE A 70 4.45 15.24 15.53
N ARG A 71 3.25 15.70 15.22
CA ARG A 71 2.00 15.03 15.60
C ARG A 71 1.59 14.01 14.55
N ALA A 72 1.18 12.81 14.97
CA ALA A 72 0.55 11.85 14.07
C ALA A 72 -0.92 12.24 13.80
N VAL A 73 -1.31 12.26 12.53
CA VAL A 73 -2.64 12.59 12.04
C VAL A 73 -3.16 11.44 11.18
N GLU A 74 -4.44 11.11 11.35
CA GLU A 74 -5.11 10.09 10.56
C GLU A 74 -5.59 10.67 9.23
N HIS A 75 -5.33 9.95 8.14
CA HIS A 75 -5.76 10.37 6.81
C HIS A 75 -7.28 10.18 6.67
N THR A 76 -7.97 11.16 6.07
CA THR A 76 -9.42 11.04 5.78
C THR A 76 -9.71 9.86 4.86
N GLN A 77 -8.80 9.60 3.92
CA GLN A 77 -8.80 8.39 3.10
C GLN A 77 -7.42 7.76 3.14
N ARG A 78 -7.33 6.43 3.16
CA ARG A 78 -6.06 5.71 3.20
C ARG A 78 -5.16 6.08 2.00
N MET A 79 -3.88 6.28 2.24
CA MET A 79 -2.84 6.39 1.21
C MET A 79 -2.25 5.01 0.93
N TYR A 80 -2.45 4.50 -0.28
CA TYR A 80 -1.96 3.18 -0.70
C TYR A 80 -0.55 3.28 -1.31
N SER A 81 0.15 2.15 -1.34
CA SER A 81 1.30 1.98 -2.23
C SER A 81 0.80 1.61 -3.63
N ILE A 82 1.72 1.62 -4.61
CA ILE A 82 1.44 1.21 -5.99
C ILE A 82 2.16 -0.12 -6.25
N ASP A 83 1.52 -1.02 -7.00
CA ASP A 83 2.14 -2.27 -7.44
C ASP A 83 3.11 -2.01 -8.59
N ASN A 84 4.20 -2.79 -8.69
CA ASN A 84 5.26 -2.54 -9.67
C ASN A 84 5.22 -3.56 -10.81
N SER A 85 5.65 -3.13 -11.98
CA SER A 85 5.92 -3.96 -13.14
C SER A 85 7.21 -3.50 -13.82
N TYR A 86 7.90 -4.44 -14.47
CA TYR A 86 9.15 -4.17 -15.19
C TYR A 86 9.08 -4.57 -16.67
N GLU A 87 8.01 -5.25 -17.07
CA GLU A 87 7.89 -5.89 -18.37
C GLU A 87 6.60 -5.46 -19.07
N ALA A 88 6.65 -5.26 -20.39
CA ALA A 88 5.48 -4.86 -21.18
C ALA A 88 4.32 -5.88 -21.08
N GLU A 89 4.65 -7.16 -20.94
CA GLU A 89 3.68 -8.24 -20.79
C GLU A 89 2.88 -8.11 -19.48
N GLU A 90 3.53 -7.74 -18.38
CA GLU A 90 2.86 -7.55 -17.09
C GLU A 90 1.90 -6.35 -17.11
N LEU A 91 2.30 -5.24 -17.75
CA LEU A 91 1.41 -4.09 -17.98
C LEU A 91 0.20 -4.50 -18.82
N THR A 92 0.41 -5.30 -19.88
CA THR A 92 -0.64 -5.82 -20.74
C THR A 92 -1.61 -6.73 -19.98
N ASN A 93 -1.07 -7.61 -19.12
CA ASN A 93 -1.86 -8.47 -18.25
C ASN A 93 -2.66 -7.67 -17.21
N TRP A 94 -2.09 -6.59 -16.68
CA TRP A 94 -2.81 -5.66 -15.81
C TRP A 94 -3.96 -4.95 -16.55
N ALA A 95 -3.71 -4.46 -17.77
CA ALA A 95 -4.72 -3.80 -18.57
C ALA A 95 -5.87 -4.75 -18.95
N ARG A 96 -5.55 -6.00 -19.30
CA ARG A 96 -6.52 -7.07 -19.51
C ARG A 96 -7.43 -7.26 -18.28
N ARG A 97 -6.85 -7.39 -17.08
CA ARG A 97 -7.64 -7.54 -15.83
C ARG A 97 -8.55 -6.33 -15.59
N CYS A 98 -8.06 -5.12 -15.87
CA CYS A 98 -8.88 -3.92 -15.75
C CYS A 98 -10.05 -3.96 -16.74
N TYR A 99 -9.77 -4.31 -17.99
CA TYR A 99 -10.76 -4.40 -19.06
C TYR A 99 -11.85 -5.44 -18.76
N GLU A 100 -11.46 -6.66 -18.36
CA GLU A 100 -12.38 -7.74 -17.99
C GLU A 100 -13.35 -7.29 -16.87
N ALA A 101 -12.88 -6.52 -15.89
CA ALA A 101 -13.69 -6.06 -14.78
C ALA A 101 -14.66 -4.90 -15.12
N VAL A 102 -14.39 -4.15 -16.19
CA VAL A 102 -15.16 -2.93 -16.52
C VAL A 102 -15.98 -3.01 -17.79
N ASP A 103 -15.59 -3.85 -18.76
CA ASP A 103 -16.29 -4.02 -20.03
C ASP A 103 -17.71 -4.58 -19.79
N PRO A 104 -18.77 -3.86 -20.23
CA PRO A 104 -20.14 -4.27 -19.94
C PRO A 104 -20.54 -5.63 -20.52
N GLN A 105 -19.96 -6.03 -21.67
CA GLN A 105 -20.28 -7.31 -22.30
C GLN A 105 -19.63 -8.47 -21.56
N ILE A 106 -18.33 -8.34 -21.22
CA ILE A 106 -17.63 -9.33 -20.40
C ILE A 106 -18.31 -9.48 -19.04
N VAL A 107 -18.62 -8.37 -18.36
CA VAL A 107 -19.30 -8.41 -17.06
C VAL A 107 -20.67 -9.10 -17.14
N ALA A 108 -21.44 -8.85 -18.21
CA ALA A 108 -22.72 -9.51 -18.42
C ALA A 108 -22.54 -11.02 -18.68
N ILE A 109 -21.57 -11.41 -19.50
CA ILE A 109 -21.24 -12.80 -19.78
C ILE A 109 -20.78 -13.52 -18.51
N ASP A 110 -19.88 -12.92 -17.72
CA ASP A 110 -19.36 -13.51 -16.49
C ASP A 110 -20.47 -13.67 -15.43
N SER A 111 -21.40 -12.72 -15.36
CA SER A 111 -22.60 -12.84 -14.53
C SER A 111 -23.49 -14.02 -14.97
N GLU A 112 -23.76 -14.16 -16.27
CA GLU A 112 -24.58 -15.26 -16.80
C GLU A 112 -23.88 -16.61 -16.60
N LEU A 113 -22.56 -16.70 -16.81
CA LEU A 113 -21.77 -17.90 -16.56
C LEU A 113 -21.88 -18.35 -15.11
N LYS A 114 -21.81 -17.41 -14.15
CA LYS A 114 -21.99 -17.70 -12.72
C LYS A 114 -23.40 -18.22 -12.41
N GLU A 115 -24.44 -17.61 -12.96
CA GLU A 115 -25.82 -18.10 -12.80
C GLU A 115 -26.02 -19.52 -13.35
N LEU A 116 -25.35 -19.86 -14.45
CA LEU A 116 -25.39 -21.23 -15.01
C LEU A 116 -24.68 -22.25 -14.11
N GLU A 117 -23.58 -21.87 -13.46
CA GLU A 117 -22.86 -22.72 -12.49
C GLU A 117 -23.69 -22.97 -11.22
N ASP A 118 -24.37 -21.96 -10.71
CA ASP A 118 -25.29 -22.11 -9.58
C ASP A 118 -26.44 -23.07 -9.91
N ARG A 119 -26.99 -22.96 -11.13
CA ARG A 119 -28.04 -23.87 -11.64
C ARG A 119 -27.54 -25.31 -11.80
N GLU A 120 -26.32 -25.50 -12.30
CA GLU A 120 -25.69 -26.82 -12.43
C GLU A 120 -25.49 -27.47 -11.05
N THR A 121 -25.07 -26.69 -10.06
CA THR A 121 -24.90 -27.14 -8.67
C THR A 121 -26.22 -27.67 -8.09
N GLY A 122 -27.36 -27.03 -8.42
CA GLY A 122 -28.71 -27.50 -8.05
C GLY A 122 -29.14 -28.82 -8.71
N LEU A 123 -28.41 -29.30 -9.73
CA LEU A 123 -28.64 -30.59 -10.39
C LEU A 123 -27.74 -31.70 -9.84
N LYS A 124 -26.84 -31.41 -8.90
CA LYS A 124 -25.91 -32.40 -8.32
C LYS A 124 -26.68 -33.57 -7.69
N GLY A 125 -26.28 -34.81 -8.03
CA GLY A 125 -26.91 -36.04 -7.51
C GLY A 125 -28.14 -36.54 -8.30
N LYS A 126 -28.75 -35.72 -9.17
CA LYS A 126 -29.86 -36.15 -10.03
C LYS A 126 -29.34 -36.92 -11.25
N ARG A 127 -30.00 -38.04 -11.61
CA ARG A 127 -29.58 -38.95 -12.70
C ARG A 127 -30.69 -39.29 -13.69
N ASP A 128 -31.85 -38.64 -13.59
CA ASP A 128 -32.94 -38.81 -14.54
C ASP A 128 -32.64 -38.12 -15.89
N ASP A 129 -33.37 -38.53 -16.94
CA ASP A 129 -33.18 -38.04 -18.30
C ASP A 129 -33.42 -36.53 -18.43
N ALA A 130 -34.33 -35.97 -17.61
CA ALA A 130 -34.60 -34.54 -17.58
C ALA A 130 -33.40 -33.75 -17.04
N ALA A 131 -32.76 -34.23 -15.96
CA ALA A 131 -31.54 -33.66 -15.40
C ALA A 131 -30.36 -33.78 -16.37
N ARG A 132 -30.29 -34.86 -17.16
CA ARG A 132 -29.28 -35.02 -18.22
C ARG A 132 -29.47 -33.99 -19.34
N GLN A 133 -30.68 -33.85 -19.87
CA GLN A 133 -31.00 -32.86 -20.90
C GLN A 133 -30.74 -31.43 -20.41
N GLN A 134 -31.09 -31.13 -19.16
CA GLN A 134 -30.80 -29.84 -18.54
C GLN A 134 -29.29 -29.56 -18.45
N ARG A 135 -28.47 -30.55 -18.05
CA ARG A 135 -27.01 -30.41 -18.04
C ARG A 135 -26.43 -30.19 -19.44
N GLU A 136 -26.91 -30.93 -20.43
CA GLU A 136 -26.49 -30.76 -21.83
C GLU A 136 -26.80 -29.35 -22.35
N ALA A 137 -28.00 -28.82 -22.06
CA ALA A 137 -28.39 -27.45 -22.40
C ALA A 137 -27.55 -26.38 -21.66
N LEU A 138 -27.30 -26.55 -20.36
CA LEU A 138 -26.44 -25.65 -19.57
C LEU A 138 -25.01 -25.64 -20.11
N ASN A 139 -24.46 -26.81 -20.46
CA ASN A 139 -23.11 -26.93 -21.01
C ASN A 139 -22.98 -26.29 -22.40
N ALA A 140 -23.99 -26.48 -23.27
CA ALA A 140 -24.03 -25.82 -24.57
C ALA A 140 -24.02 -24.29 -24.41
N ARG A 141 -24.87 -23.76 -23.52
CA ARG A 141 -24.92 -22.31 -23.26
C ARG A 141 -23.62 -21.78 -22.66
N ARG A 142 -22.98 -22.51 -21.74
CA ARG A 142 -21.65 -22.14 -21.20
C ARG A 142 -20.58 -22.11 -22.28
N ALA A 143 -20.59 -23.07 -23.21
CA ALA A 143 -19.65 -23.10 -24.32
C ALA A 143 -19.83 -21.89 -25.25
N GLU A 144 -21.08 -21.53 -25.58
CA GLU A 144 -21.40 -20.32 -26.36
C GLU A 144 -20.91 -19.04 -25.67
N LEU A 145 -21.20 -18.89 -24.37
CA LEU A 145 -20.80 -17.72 -23.60
C LEU A 145 -19.28 -17.61 -23.47
N ARG A 146 -18.57 -18.73 -23.25
CA ARG A 146 -17.10 -18.75 -23.22
C ARG A 146 -16.51 -18.35 -24.57
N ALA A 147 -17.03 -18.90 -25.68
CA ALA A 147 -16.59 -18.51 -27.01
C ALA A 147 -16.85 -17.02 -27.29
N ALA A 148 -18.00 -16.47 -26.87
CA ALA A 148 -18.28 -15.04 -27.00
C ALA A 148 -17.33 -14.17 -26.16
N ARG A 149 -17.03 -14.62 -24.93
CA ARG A 149 -16.06 -13.99 -24.04
C ARG A 149 -14.66 -13.96 -24.66
N ASP A 150 -14.19 -15.10 -25.14
CA ASP A 150 -12.87 -15.26 -25.74
C ASP A 150 -12.73 -14.40 -27.00
N ASN A 151 -13.74 -14.43 -27.89
CA ASN A 151 -13.77 -13.55 -29.07
C ASN A 151 -13.69 -12.06 -28.70
N ARG A 152 -14.38 -11.65 -27.63
CA ARG A 152 -14.35 -10.25 -27.14
C ARG A 152 -12.98 -9.90 -26.57
N LEU A 153 -12.32 -10.83 -25.88
CA LEU A 153 -10.96 -10.63 -25.36
C LEU A 153 -9.90 -10.60 -26.46
N ASP A 154 -10.03 -11.43 -27.48
CA ASP A 154 -9.13 -11.44 -28.64
C ASP A 154 -9.26 -10.15 -29.47
N ALA A 155 -10.48 -9.62 -29.59
CA ALA A 155 -10.71 -8.29 -30.17
C ALA A 155 -10.06 -7.20 -29.30
N ALA A 156 -10.32 -7.22 -27.99
CA ALA A 156 -9.74 -6.25 -27.06
C ALA A 156 -8.20 -6.29 -27.05
N GLN A 157 -7.59 -7.47 -27.11
CA GLN A 157 -6.14 -7.62 -27.17
C GLN A 157 -5.55 -6.95 -28.41
N ARG A 158 -6.16 -7.15 -29.59
CA ARG A 158 -5.73 -6.48 -30.84
C ARG A 158 -5.88 -4.95 -30.77
N GLU A 159 -6.88 -4.47 -30.04
CA GLU A 159 -7.12 -3.03 -29.82
C GLU A 159 -6.30 -2.45 -28.65
N GLY A 160 -5.61 -3.28 -27.87
CA GLY A 160 -4.82 -2.86 -26.71
C GLY A 160 -5.68 -2.57 -25.46
N TYR A 161 -6.73 -3.34 -25.24
CA TYR A 161 -7.63 -3.26 -24.09
C TYR A 161 -8.21 -1.84 -23.87
N PRO A 162 -8.95 -1.28 -24.84
CA PRO A 162 -9.53 0.05 -24.68
C PRO A 162 -10.57 0.07 -23.56
N ILE A 163 -10.40 0.96 -22.58
CA ILE A 163 -11.39 1.20 -21.52
C ILE A 163 -12.06 2.56 -21.74
N ALA A 164 -13.33 2.70 -21.34
CA ALA A 164 -14.03 3.97 -21.41
C ALA A 164 -13.27 5.07 -20.64
N GLY A 165 -12.92 6.17 -21.32
CA GLY A 165 -12.08 7.25 -20.78
C GLY A 165 -10.57 6.99 -20.86
N GLY A 166 -10.15 5.76 -21.16
CA GLY A 166 -8.75 5.37 -21.33
C GLY A 166 -7.96 5.33 -20.03
N TYR A 167 -6.67 5.63 -20.18
CA TYR A 167 -5.66 5.60 -19.14
C TYR A 167 -4.98 6.97 -19.03
N CYS A 168 -4.37 7.24 -17.88
CA CYS A 168 -3.48 8.37 -17.68
C CYS A 168 -2.09 7.84 -17.31
N ALA A 169 -1.08 8.25 -18.08
CA ALA A 169 0.32 7.96 -17.84
C ALA A 169 1.01 9.20 -17.27
N GLU A 170 1.74 9.05 -16.17
CA GLU A 170 2.41 10.14 -15.47
C GLU A 170 3.84 9.72 -15.11
N PRO A 171 4.86 10.57 -15.24
CA PRO A 171 6.19 10.29 -14.69
C PRO A 171 6.11 9.95 -13.20
N LYS A 172 6.78 8.86 -12.80
CA LYS A 172 6.88 8.47 -11.41
C LYS A 172 8.03 9.22 -10.76
N VAL A 173 7.70 10.35 -10.15
CA VAL A 173 8.67 11.23 -9.49
C VAL A 173 9.22 10.56 -8.23
N ASP A 174 10.54 10.62 -8.07
CA ASP A 174 11.24 10.05 -6.92
C ASP A 174 11.32 11.05 -5.76
N GLY A 175 10.44 10.89 -4.77
CA GLY A 175 10.38 11.79 -3.63
C GLY A 175 9.68 11.19 -2.41
N VAL A 176 8.90 12.04 -1.75
CA VAL A 176 8.12 11.70 -0.56
C VAL A 176 6.66 12.11 -0.75
N ALA A 177 5.78 11.12 -0.73
CA ALA A 177 4.35 11.34 -0.80
C ALA A 177 3.80 12.18 0.37
N ALA A 178 2.99 13.17 0.04
CA ALA A 178 2.27 14.03 0.96
C ALA A 178 0.79 14.17 0.53
N SER A 179 -0.10 14.26 1.52
CA SER A 179 -1.49 14.68 1.34
C SER A 179 -1.62 16.15 1.76
N LEU A 180 -2.30 16.96 0.96
CA LEU A 180 -2.56 18.37 1.22
C LEU A 180 -4.07 18.61 1.18
N ARG A 181 -4.61 19.07 2.30
CA ARG A 181 -6.03 19.41 2.45
C ARG A 181 -6.21 20.92 2.38
N TYR A 182 -7.16 21.31 1.55
CA TYR A 182 -7.66 22.66 1.40
C TYR A 182 -9.13 22.71 1.79
N GLU A 183 -9.52 23.75 2.53
CA GLU A 183 -10.91 24.01 2.91
C GLU A 183 -11.30 25.41 2.46
N ALA A 184 -12.40 25.52 1.71
CA ALA A 184 -12.82 26.77 1.04
C ALA A 184 -11.64 27.43 0.30
N GLY A 185 -10.87 26.63 -0.42
CA GLY A 185 -9.68 27.05 -1.16
C GLY A 185 -8.42 27.35 -0.33
N ARG A 186 -8.43 27.28 1.00
CA ARG A 186 -7.25 27.61 1.85
C ARG A 186 -6.50 26.37 2.33
N PHE A 187 -5.17 26.40 2.32
CA PHE A 187 -4.34 25.30 2.81
C PHE A 187 -4.44 25.17 4.33
N VAL A 188 -4.98 24.05 4.82
CA VAL A 188 -5.24 23.84 6.26
C VAL A 188 -4.36 22.76 6.87
N LEU A 189 -4.01 21.71 6.12
CA LEU A 189 -3.32 20.55 6.68
C LEU A 189 -2.47 19.85 5.62
N GLY A 190 -1.23 19.50 5.98
CA GLY A 190 -0.33 18.69 5.18
C GLY A 190 0.21 17.50 5.97
N VAL A 191 0.07 16.29 5.43
CA VAL A 191 0.39 15.04 6.14
C VAL A 191 1.28 14.15 5.29
N THR A 192 2.35 13.60 5.86
CA THR A 192 3.15 12.55 5.19
C THR A 192 2.35 11.26 5.03
N ARG A 193 2.79 10.34 4.15
CA ARG A 193 2.11 9.04 4.02
C ARG A 193 2.07 8.22 5.33
N GLY A 194 3.20 8.17 6.06
CA GLY A 194 3.40 7.27 7.19
C GLY A 194 3.12 5.79 6.84
N ASP A 195 2.23 5.14 7.59
CA ASP A 195 1.81 3.75 7.35
C ASP A 195 0.65 3.61 6.35
N GLY A 196 0.19 4.75 5.80
CA GLY A 196 -0.93 4.86 4.87
C GLY A 196 -2.27 5.15 5.56
N VAL A 197 -2.39 4.90 6.86
CA VAL A 197 -3.57 5.26 7.68
C VAL A 197 -3.26 6.50 8.51
N ARG A 198 -2.06 6.56 9.10
CA ARG A 198 -1.56 7.70 9.86
C ARG A 198 -0.24 8.19 9.30
N GLY A 199 -0.05 9.50 9.33
CA GLY A 199 1.17 10.17 8.95
C GLY A 199 1.52 11.33 9.88
N ASP A 200 2.75 11.82 9.75
CA ASP A 200 3.23 12.97 10.51
C ASP A 200 2.69 14.27 9.87
N ASP A 201 2.15 15.18 10.69
CA ASP A 201 1.75 16.55 10.29
C ASP A 201 2.97 17.39 9.94
N ILE A 202 3.09 17.75 8.67
CA ILE A 202 4.19 18.55 8.10
C ILE A 202 3.67 19.86 7.51
N THR A 203 2.56 20.38 8.03
CA THR A 203 1.89 21.58 7.51
C THR A 203 2.84 22.78 7.47
N GLN A 204 3.60 23.00 8.54
CA GLN A 204 4.54 24.13 8.61
C GLN A 204 5.68 24.01 7.59
N ASN A 205 6.22 22.81 7.41
CA ASN A 205 7.26 22.54 6.42
C ASN A 205 6.72 22.77 5.00
N LEU A 206 5.51 22.30 4.69
CA LEU A 206 4.87 22.49 3.38
C LEU A 206 4.52 23.94 3.08
N ARG A 207 4.19 24.76 4.09
CA ARG A 207 3.97 26.21 3.91
C ARG A 207 5.20 26.95 3.37
N THR A 208 6.40 26.42 3.60
CA THR A 208 7.64 27.03 3.10
C THR A 208 7.92 26.74 1.63
N LEU A 209 7.26 25.74 1.03
CA LEU A 209 7.51 25.36 -0.36
C LEU A 209 6.83 26.35 -1.30
N ARG A 210 7.61 26.99 -2.18
CA ARG A 210 7.08 27.96 -3.16
C ARG A 210 6.01 27.36 -4.08
N SER A 211 6.19 26.10 -4.44
CA SER A 211 5.27 25.34 -5.29
C SER A 211 3.95 24.94 -4.60
N VAL A 212 3.78 25.19 -3.30
CA VAL A 212 2.53 24.95 -2.56
C VAL A 212 1.78 26.28 -2.45
N PRO A 213 0.62 26.44 -3.10
CA PRO A 213 -0.22 27.62 -2.92
C PRO A 213 -0.87 27.61 -1.52
N LEU A 214 -0.84 28.74 -0.81
CA LEU A 214 -1.52 28.85 0.49
C LEU A 214 -3.04 29.07 0.32
N ALA A 215 -3.43 29.65 -0.81
CA ALA A 215 -4.81 29.74 -1.29
C ALA A 215 -4.87 29.30 -2.75
N LEU A 216 -5.84 28.44 -3.07
CA LEU A 216 -6.12 27.98 -4.42
C LEU A 216 -6.77 29.10 -5.24
N GLN A 217 -6.44 29.15 -6.53
CA GLN A 217 -6.93 30.16 -7.45
C GLN A 217 -8.32 29.81 -8.01
N GLY A 218 -9.03 30.81 -8.53
CA GLY A 218 -10.30 30.63 -9.24
C GLY A 218 -11.46 30.21 -8.32
N SER A 219 -12.36 29.36 -8.83
CA SER A 219 -13.56 28.91 -8.10
C SER A 219 -13.30 27.85 -7.02
N ALA A 220 -12.04 27.67 -6.59
CA ALA A 220 -11.70 26.71 -5.55
C ALA A 220 -12.29 27.09 -4.19
N SER A 221 -12.55 28.38 -3.96
CA SER A 221 -13.22 28.89 -2.75
C SER A 221 -14.65 28.39 -2.61
N ASP A 222 -15.30 28.02 -3.72
CA ASP A 222 -16.69 27.56 -3.76
C ASP A 222 -16.81 26.06 -3.42
N ILE A 223 -15.67 25.38 -3.29
CA ILE A 223 -15.58 23.96 -2.98
C ILE A 223 -15.26 23.82 -1.49
N GLY A 224 -16.03 23.00 -0.78
CA GLY A 224 -15.89 22.82 0.66
C GLY A 224 -14.55 22.19 1.00
N VAL A 225 -14.27 21.00 0.46
CA VAL A 225 -13.03 20.26 0.72
C VAL A 225 -12.35 19.83 -0.57
N ILE A 226 -11.05 20.13 -0.65
CA ILE A 226 -10.15 19.63 -1.69
C ILE A 226 -8.92 19.01 -1.02
N GLU A 227 -8.84 17.69 -1.01
CA GLU A 227 -7.62 16.96 -0.64
C GLU A 227 -6.91 16.44 -1.89
N VAL A 228 -5.69 16.91 -2.11
CA VAL A 228 -4.81 16.46 -3.19
C VAL A 228 -3.63 15.69 -2.65
N ARG A 229 -3.15 14.73 -3.42
CA ARG A 229 -1.96 13.93 -3.11
C ARG A 229 -0.88 14.22 -4.12
N GLY A 230 0.32 14.44 -3.63
CA GLY A 230 1.46 14.74 -4.46
C GLY A 230 2.74 14.15 -3.92
N GLU A 231 3.77 14.23 -4.75
CA GLU A 231 5.13 13.90 -4.36
C GLU A 231 5.87 15.21 -4.09
N VAL A 232 6.43 15.34 -2.90
CA VAL A 232 7.44 16.36 -2.64
C VAL A 232 8.78 15.80 -3.07
N TYR A 233 9.60 16.57 -3.77
CA TYR A 233 10.91 16.14 -4.25
C TYR A 233 11.93 17.28 -4.21
N MET A 234 13.21 16.90 -4.28
CA MET A 234 14.34 17.80 -4.37
C MET A 234 14.88 17.75 -5.80
N PRO A 235 14.85 18.87 -6.54
CA PRO A 235 15.50 18.94 -7.85
C PRO A 235 17.00 18.64 -7.74
N GLN A 236 17.57 18.05 -8.79
CA GLN A 236 18.98 17.70 -8.89
C GLN A 236 19.91 18.91 -8.67
N PRO A 237 19.64 20.12 -9.25
CA PRO A 237 20.48 21.29 -8.97
C PRO A 237 20.46 21.73 -7.50
N GLU A 238 19.31 21.59 -6.82
CA GLU A 238 19.18 21.91 -5.39
C GLU A 238 19.91 20.89 -4.52
N PHE A 239 19.82 19.60 -4.86
CA PHE A 239 20.57 18.54 -4.19
C PHE A 239 22.08 18.79 -4.27
N GLU A 240 22.60 19.14 -5.45
CA GLU A 240 24.01 19.46 -5.64
C GLU A 240 24.42 20.72 -4.87
N ARG A 241 23.57 21.76 -4.83
CA ARG A 241 23.81 22.98 -4.06
C ARG A 241 23.89 22.69 -2.57
N VAL A 242 22.91 21.98 -2.01
CA VAL A 242 22.87 21.61 -0.60
C VAL A 242 24.08 20.75 -0.23
N ASN A 243 24.47 19.79 -1.08
CA ASN A 243 25.67 18.99 -0.83
C ASN A 243 26.97 19.81 -0.85
N ARG A 244 27.10 20.77 -1.77
CA ARG A 244 28.26 21.69 -1.75
C ARG A 244 28.33 22.50 -0.46
N GLU A 245 27.19 22.96 0.04
CA GLU A 245 27.10 23.70 1.30
C GLU A 245 27.48 22.82 2.51
N LEU A 246 26.95 21.60 2.60
CA LEU A 246 27.27 20.64 3.66
C LEU A 246 28.77 20.30 3.67
N VAL A 247 29.34 19.98 2.51
CA VAL A 247 30.78 19.65 2.39
C VAL A 247 31.64 20.86 2.77
N SER A 248 31.24 22.07 2.37
CA SER A 248 31.97 23.30 2.73
C SER A 248 31.91 23.60 4.23
N ALA A 249 30.83 23.18 4.90
CA ALA A 249 30.67 23.27 6.35
C ALA A 249 31.37 22.13 7.12
N GLY A 250 31.88 21.10 6.42
CA GLY A 250 32.50 19.93 7.03
C GLY A 250 31.51 18.83 7.45
N ASP A 251 30.25 18.93 7.03
CA ASP A 251 29.20 17.95 7.30
C ASP A 251 29.18 16.82 6.24
N GLU A 252 28.56 15.69 6.60
CA GLU A 252 28.34 14.60 5.65
C GLU A 252 27.34 14.99 4.55
N PRO A 253 27.64 14.72 3.27
CA PRO A 253 26.71 15.03 2.18
C PRO A 253 25.48 14.10 2.20
N LEU A 254 24.37 14.61 1.66
CA LEU A 254 23.17 13.83 1.41
C LEU A 254 23.45 12.74 0.36
N VAL A 255 22.90 11.56 0.60
CA VAL A 255 23.14 10.35 -0.20
C VAL A 255 22.45 10.42 -1.57
N ASN A 256 21.20 10.86 -1.61
CA ASN A 256 20.42 11.04 -2.85
C ASN A 256 19.28 12.06 -2.64
N PRO A 257 18.67 12.58 -3.73
CA PRO A 257 17.61 13.59 -3.63
C PRO A 257 16.39 13.15 -2.82
N ARG A 258 15.99 11.87 -2.91
CA ARG A 258 14.86 11.30 -2.15
C ARG A 258 15.09 11.37 -0.64
N ASN A 259 16.26 10.93 -0.19
CA ASN A 259 16.67 10.97 1.21
C ASN A 259 16.83 12.41 1.69
N GLY A 260 17.39 13.28 0.85
CA GLY A 260 17.46 14.72 1.11
C GLY A 260 16.09 15.33 1.34
N THR A 261 15.12 14.99 0.49
CA THR A 261 13.72 15.42 0.61
C THR A 261 13.08 14.94 1.91
N ALA A 262 13.20 13.64 2.21
CA ALA A 262 12.64 13.07 3.43
C ALA A 262 13.25 13.68 4.69
N GLY A 263 14.57 13.88 4.70
CA GLY A 263 15.29 14.50 5.80
C GLY A 263 14.90 15.97 5.99
N ALA A 264 14.74 16.72 4.90
CA ALA A 264 14.37 18.14 4.93
C ALA A 264 12.91 18.35 5.37
N LEU A 265 11.97 17.50 4.96
CA LEU A 265 10.57 17.59 5.38
C LEU A 265 10.34 17.20 6.85
N LYS A 266 11.23 16.38 7.42
CA LYS A 266 11.14 15.93 8.81
C LYS A 266 12.06 16.74 9.75
N ARG A 267 12.28 18.02 9.43
CA ARG A 267 12.96 18.95 10.34
C ARG A 267 11.94 19.67 11.19
N LEU A 268 12.20 19.71 12.50
CA LEU A 268 11.38 20.43 13.47
C LEU A 268 11.38 21.94 13.21
N ASP A 269 12.52 22.48 12.74
CA ASP A 269 12.63 23.86 12.28
C ASP A 269 12.29 23.95 10.78
N PRO A 270 11.15 24.56 10.40
CA PRO A 270 10.75 24.67 9.00
C PRO A 270 11.65 25.62 8.20
N ALA A 271 12.42 26.52 8.84
CA ALA A 271 13.37 27.38 8.15
C ALA A 271 14.49 26.57 7.47
N ILE A 272 14.81 25.39 8.01
CA ILE A 272 15.72 24.44 7.35
C ILE A 272 15.07 23.92 6.07
N THR A 273 13.81 23.50 6.10
CA THR A 273 13.07 23.04 4.91
C THR A 273 13.03 24.13 3.83
N ALA A 274 12.76 25.38 4.20
CA ALA A 274 12.68 26.50 3.27
C ALA A 274 13.95 26.69 2.42
N ARG A 275 15.13 26.39 2.99
CA ARG A 275 16.44 26.52 2.33
C ARG A 275 16.78 25.35 1.40
N ASN A 276 16.02 24.27 1.41
CA ASN A 276 16.33 23.05 0.64
C ASN A 276 15.75 23.04 -0.78
N GLY A 277 15.01 24.09 -1.17
CA GLY A 277 14.50 24.21 -2.55
C GLY A 277 13.52 23.11 -2.96
N LEU A 278 12.83 22.49 -2.00
CA LEU A 278 11.88 21.41 -2.27
C LEU A 278 10.72 21.89 -3.16
N ARG A 279 10.20 20.98 -4.00
CA ARG A 279 9.06 21.22 -4.88
C ARG A 279 7.99 20.15 -4.67
N LEU A 280 6.74 20.50 -4.97
CA LEU A 280 5.59 19.61 -5.01
C LEU A 280 5.22 19.30 -6.46
N VAL A 281 4.74 18.07 -6.71
CA VAL A 281 3.97 17.73 -7.91
C VAL A 281 2.76 16.89 -7.53
N VAL A 282 1.57 17.36 -7.87
CA VAL A 282 0.30 16.68 -7.60
C VAL A 282 0.09 15.55 -8.61
N HIS A 283 -0.27 14.37 -8.10
CA HIS A 283 -0.49 13.15 -8.88
C HIS A 283 -1.80 12.43 -8.51
N GLY A 284 -2.59 12.90 -7.55
CA GLY A 284 -3.81 12.20 -7.16
C GLY A 284 -4.70 12.99 -6.21
N ARG A 285 -5.78 12.36 -5.75
CA ARG A 285 -6.77 12.93 -4.84
C ARG A 285 -6.94 12.11 -3.57
N GLY A 286 -7.36 12.78 -2.50
CA GLY A 286 -8.03 12.19 -1.34
C GLY A 286 -9.52 12.55 -1.36
N ALA A 287 -10.03 13.03 -0.23
CA ALA A 287 -11.39 13.54 -0.14
C ALA A 287 -11.58 14.83 -0.97
N ILE A 288 -12.48 14.78 -1.96
CA ILE A 288 -12.93 15.93 -2.75
C ILE A 288 -14.45 15.86 -2.84
N ASP A 289 -15.13 17.01 -2.79
CA ASP A 289 -16.58 17.08 -2.93
C ASP A 289 -17.07 16.39 -4.22
N PRO A 290 -18.20 15.64 -4.18
CA PRO A 290 -18.71 14.93 -5.34
C PRO A 290 -19.01 15.86 -6.53
N GLY A 291 -18.67 15.43 -7.75
CA GLY A 291 -18.96 16.16 -8.99
C GLY A 291 -17.95 17.25 -9.36
N VAL A 292 -16.91 17.48 -8.54
CA VAL A 292 -15.84 18.45 -8.85
C VAL A 292 -14.92 17.98 -9.98
N VAL A 293 -14.58 16.68 -9.97
CA VAL A 293 -13.71 16.00 -10.95
C VAL A 293 -14.20 14.58 -11.20
N GLU A 294 -14.18 14.13 -12.46
CA GLU A 294 -14.69 12.81 -12.87
C GLU A 294 -13.58 11.84 -13.31
N SER A 295 -12.39 12.36 -13.64
CA SER A 295 -11.24 11.58 -14.09
C SER A 295 -9.91 12.13 -13.57
N GLN A 296 -8.87 11.31 -13.67
CA GLN A 296 -7.50 11.65 -13.33
C GLN A 296 -6.98 12.79 -14.20
N SER A 297 -7.18 12.72 -15.52
CA SER A 297 -6.81 13.80 -16.45
C SER A 297 -7.49 15.13 -16.10
N ALA A 298 -8.81 15.11 -15.82
CA ALA A 298 -9.55 16.31 -15.40
C ALA A 298 -9.07 16.85 -14.05
N LEU A 299 -8.68 15.98 -13.10
CA LEU A 299 -8.05 16.40 -11.85
C LEU A 299 -6.74 17.13 -12.10
N LEU A 300 -5.86 16.60 -12.95
CA LEU A 300 -4.57 17.26 -13.23
C LEU A 300 -4.76 18.63 -13.89
N GLU A 301 -5.70 18.75 -14.83
CA GLU A 301 -6.05 20.04 -15.46
C GLU A 301 -6.62 21.03 -14.44
N ARG A 302 -7.53 20.57 -13.59
CA ARG A 302 -8.14 21.41 -12.55
C ARG A 302 -7.11 21.88 -11.52
N CYS A 303 -6.20 21.00 -11.09
CA CYS A 303 -5.10 21.36 -10.21
C CYS A 303 -4.23 22.46 -10.82
N ARG A 304 -3.88 22.38 -12.12
CA ARG A 304 -3.16 23.47 -12.81
C ARG A 304 -3.94 24.78 -12.76
N ALA A 305 -5.25 24.73 -13.03
CA ALA A 305 -6.13 25.90 -12.98
C ALA A 305 -6.24 26.52 -11.57
N TRP A 306 -6.07 25.71 -10.52
CA TRP A 306 -6.03 26.15 -9.12
C TRP A 306 -4.65 26.64 -8.66
N GLY A 307 -3.62 26.59 -9.52
CA GLY A 307 -2.26 26.95 -9.17
C GLY A 307 -1.44 25.84 -8.50
N LEU A 308 -1.96 24.61 -8.48
CA LEU A 308 -1.21 23.44 -8.01
C LEU A 308 -0.34 22.86 -9.14
N PRO A 309 0.95 22.59 -8.89
CA PRO A 309 1.84 22.02 -9.88
C PRO A 309 1.47 20.57 -10.18
N THR A 310 1.34 20.22 -11.46
CA THR A 310 1.20 18.84 -11.92
C THR A 310 2.26 18.56 -12.99
N ASN A 311 2.57 17.29 -13.24
CA ASN A 311 3.62 16.98 -14.21
C ASN A 311 3.15 17.37 -15.63
N PRO A 312 3.89 18.22 -16.38
CA PRO A 312 3.50 18.62 -17.73
C PRO A 312 3.64 17.48 -18.75
N LEU A 313 4.34 16.40 -18.40
CA LEU A 313 4.49 15.21 -19.24
C LEU A 313 3.37 14.18 -19.04
N ALA A 314 2.39 14.46 -18.17
CA ALA A 314 1.24 13.60 -18.01
C ALA A 314 0.42 13.53 -19.31
N GLU A 315 0.09 12.31 -19.76
CA GLU A 315 -0.59 12.07 -21.03
C GLU A 315 -1.78 11.13 -20.85
N ARG A 316 -2.87 11.41 -21.56
CA ARG A 316 -4.03 10.50 -21.64
C ARG A 316 -3.80 9.52 -22.80
N CYS A 317 -3.82 8.23 -22.50
CA CYS A 317 -3.60 7.16 -23.46
C CYS A 317 -4.90 6.36 -23.64
N ALA A 318 -5.40 6.23 -24.86
CA ALA A 318 -6.67 5.53 -25.11
C ALA A 318 -6.57 4.00 -24.91
N THR A 319 -5.37 3.44 -25.09
CA THR A 319 -5.12 2.00 -25.13
C THR A 319 -3.78 1.67 -24.47
N THR A 320 -3.56 0.38 -24.21
CA THR A 320 -2.29 -0.17 -23.72
C THR A 320 -1.16 0.00 -24.74
N HIS A 321 -1.47 -0.03 -26.04
CA HIS A 321 -0.48 0.29 -27.08
C HIS A 321 0.04 1.73 -26.92
N ALA A 322 -0.87 2.69 -26.74
CA ALA A 322 -0.49 4.09 -26.50
C ALA A 322 0.28 4.28 -25.18
N LEU A 323 -0.01 3.47 -24.15
CA LEU A 323 0.75 3.46 -22.91
C LEU A 323 2.19 2.99 -23.12
N LEU A 324 2.38 1.89 -23.85
CA LEU A 324 3.71 1.36 -24.17
C LEU A 324 4.52 2.36 -25.02
N GLU A 325 3.90 2.97 -26.03
CA GLU A 325 4.52 4.04 -26.82
C GLU A 325 4.93 5.25 -25.97
N TYR A 326 4.10 5.63 -24.99
CA TYR A 326 4.46 6.68 -24.02
C TYR A 326 5.65 6.26 -23.17
N ILE A 327 5.65 5.04 -22.64
CA ILE A 327 6.70 4.49 -21.77
C ILE A 327 8.05 4.48 -22.51
N GLU A 328 8.09 3.99 -23.74
CA GLU A 328 9.30 3.97 -24.57
C GLU A 328 9.81 5.39 -24.86
N ARG A 329 8.91 6.31 -25.22
CA ARG A 329 9.24 7.72 -25.46
C ARG A 329 9.76 8.41 -24.20
N PHE A 330 9.15 8.14 -23.04
CA PHE A 330 9.54 8.74 -21.78
C PHE A 330 10.89 8.24 -21.29
N GLU A 331 11.25 6.99 -21.57
CA GLU A 331 12.55 6.42 -21.21
C GLU A 331 13.72 7.25 -21.77
N GLN A 332 13.60 7.69 -23.02
CA GLN A 332 14.61 8.53 -23.67
C GLN A 332 14.65 9.94 -23.08
N LYS A 333 13.49 10.46 -22.65
CA LYS A 333 13.36 11.83 -22.13
C LYS A 333 13.84 11.95 -20.68
N LYS A 334 13.75 10.88 -19.88
CA LYS A 334 14.01 10.91 -18.42
C LYS A 334 15.37 11.50 -18.04
N GLN A 335 16.40 11.32 -18.88
CA GLN A 335 17.75 11.82 -18.64
C GLN A 335 17.89 13.35 -18.74
N SER A 336 16.92 14.04 -19.36
CA SER A 336 16.94 15.50 -19.50
C SER A 336 16.19 16.24 -18.39
N LEU A 337 15.57 15.51 -17.45
CA LEU A 337 14.82 16.10 -16.34
C LEU A 337 15.77 16.59 -15.24
N ASP A 338 15.42 17.70 -14.60
CA ASP A 338 16.13 18.26 -13.44
C ASP A 338 15.71 17.60 -12.12
N TYR A 339 14.98 16.48 -12.16
CA TYR A 339 14.50 15.73 -10.99
C TYR A 339 14.50 14.23 -11.23
N GLY A 340 14.62 13.47 -10.14
CA GLY A 340 14.61 12.01 -10.19
C GLY A 340 13.26 11.44 -10.59
N VAL A 341 13.28 10.47 -11.50
CA VAL A 341 12.12 9.65 -11.87
C VAL A 341 12.54 8.19 -11.96
N ASP A 342 11.70 7.28 -11.46
CA ASP A 342 11.99 5.84 -11.42
C ASP A 342 11.09 5.00 -12.34
N GLY A 343 10.25 5.65 -13.14
CA GLY A 343 9.34 4.96 -14.04
C GLY A 343 8.17 5.83 -14.49
N VAL A 344 7.09 5.16 -14.86
CA VAL A 344 5.80 5.74 -15.25
C VAL A 344 4.72 5.12 -14.37
N VAL A 345 3.84 5.95 -13.81
CA VAL A 345 2.61 5.49 -13.18
C VAL A 345 1.50 5.50 -14.22
N VAL A 346 0.85 4.37 -14.38
CA VAL A 346 -0.30 4.16 -15.26
C VAL A 346 -1.56 4.01 -14.42
N LYS A 347 -2.60 4.77 -14.73
CA LYS A 347 -3.88 4.75 -14.02
C LYS A 347 -5.03 4.60 -15.00
N VAL A 348 -6.07 3.86 -14.63
CA VAL A 348 -7.38 3.97 -15.32
C VAL A 348 -7.90 5.39 -15.11
N ASP A 349 -8.27 6.11 -16.17
CA ASP A 349 -8.48 7.56 -16.09
C ASP A 349 -9.74 7.92 -15.28
N ARG A 350 -10.86 7.23 -15.50
CA ARG A 350 -12.15 7.55 -14.87
C ARG A 350 -12.27 7.07 -13.42
N PHE A 351 -12.73 7.93 -12.52
CA PHE A 351 -12.84 7.61 -11.09
C PHE A 351 -13.92 6.59 -10.76
N ASP A 352 -15.05 6.59 -11.46
CA ASP A 352 -16.10 5.58 -11.25
C ASP A 352 -15.64 4.17 -11.63
N LEU A 353 -14.74 4.05 -12.61
CA LEU A 353 -14.10 2.78 -12.96
C LEU A 353 -13.03 2.39 -11.93
N GLN A 354 -12.27 3.35 -11.40
CA GLN A 354 -11.35 3.08 -10.28
C GLN A 354 -12.09 2.54 -9.05
N GLU A 355 -13.24 3.11 -8.70
CA GLU A 355 -14.09 2.65 -7.60
C GLU A 355 -14.61 1.21 -7.83
N ARG A 356 -15.05 0.89 -9.06
CA ARG A 356 -15.46 -0.46 -9.44
C ARG A 356 -14.33 -1.48 -9.34
N LEU A 357 -13.12 -1.10 -9.77
CA LEU A 357 -11.93 -1.95 -9.71
C LEU A 357 -11.45 -2.15 -8.26
N GLY A 358 -11.60 -1.13 -7.42
CA GLY A 358 -11.30 -1.18 -6.00
C GLY A 358 -9.82 -1.42 -5.69
N PHE A 359 -9.58 -2.04 -4.54
CA PHE A 359 -8.26 -2.19 -3.95
C PHE A 359 -7.98 -3.64 -3.55
N THR A 360 -6.71 -3.98 -3.45
CA THR A 360 -6.24 -5.10 -2.63
C THR A 360 -5.97 -4.61 -1.21
N SER A 361 -5.44 -5.46 -0.33
CA SER A 361 -5.06 -5.04 1.04
C SER A 361 -3.98 -3.94 1.06
N ARG A 362 -3.18 -3.79 -0.02
CA ARG A 362 -2.02 -2.90 -0.10
C ARG A 362 -1.98 -1.96 -1.30
N PHE A 363 -2.60 -2.33 -2.43
CA PHE A 363 -2.46 -1.63 -3.71
C PHE A 363 -3.83 -1.41 -4.39
N PRO A 364 -4.04 -0.27 -5.07
CA PRO A 364 -5.18 -0.07 -5.97
C PRO A 364 -5.11 -1.04 -7.17
N ARG A 365 -6.22 -1.62 -7.60
CA ARG A 365 -6.23 -2.50 -8.79
C ARG A 365 -6.16 -1.72 -10.10
N TRP A 366 -6.53 -0.45 -10.06
CA TRP A 366 -6.65 0.47 -11.19
C TRP A 366 -5.39 1.29 -11.47
N CYS A 367 -4.27 1.01 -10.78
CA CYS A 367 -3.03 1.75 -10.93
C CYS A 367 -1.81 0.82 -10.83
N LEU A 368 -0.81 1.05 -11.69
CA LEU A 368 0.41 0.27 -11.81
C LEU A 368 1.61 1.21 -12.01
N ALA A 369 2.75 0.91 -11.39
CA ALA A 369 4.01 1.58 -11.65
C ALA A 369 4.87 0.73 -12.60
N TYR A 370 5.05 1.18 -13.83
CA TYR A 370 5.99 0.60 -14.78
C TYR A 370 7.39 1.19 -14.51
N LYS A 371 8.30 0.37 -14.00
CA LYS A 371 9.68 0.76 -13.67
C LYS A 371 10.61 0.36 -14.79
N TYR A 372 11.54 1.24 -15.12
CA TYR A 372 12.61 0.91 -16.05
C TYR A 372 13.62 -0.03 -15.40
N ALA A 373 14.32 -0.81 -16.22
CA ALA A 373 15.38 -1.69 -15.75
C ALA A 373 16.34 -0.90 -14.84
N THR A 374 16.48 -1.38 -13.62
CA THR A 374 17.34 -0.75 -12.61
C THR A 374 18.76 -0.73 -13.11
N GLU A 375 19.51 0.33 -12.81
CA GLU A 375 20.96 0.31 -12.99
C GLU A 375 21.54 -0.97 -12.36
N GLN A 376 22.29 -1.72 -13.17
CA GLN A 376 23.00 -2.91 -12.72
C GLN A 376 24.48 -2.61 -12.68
N ALA A 377 25.16 -3.09 -11.64
CA ALA A 377 26.59 -2.88 -11.49
C ALA A 377 27.30 -4.22 -11.26
N PRO A 378 28.40 -4.51 -11.98
CA PRO A 378 29.24 -5.65 -11.68
C PRO A 378 30.08 -5.38 -10.42
N THR A 379 30.26 -6.40 -9.59
CA THR A 379 31.15 -6.35 -8.43
C THR A 379 31.63 -7.74 -8.03
N GLU A 380 32.73 -7.80 -7.29
CA GLU A 380 33.30 -9.06 -6.80
C GLU A 380 32.60 -9.53 -5.53
N LEU A 381 32.20 -10.81 -5.50
CA LEU A 381 31.65 -11.48 -4.33
C LEU A 381 32.77 -11.89 -3.37
N LEU A 382 32.87 -11.23 -2.22
CA LEU A 382 33.92 -11.48 -1.22
C LEU A 382 33.57 -12.60 -0.24
N ALA A 383 32.31 -12.70 0.17
CA ALA A 383 31.83 -13.72 1.09
C ALA A 383 30.30 -13.88 1.01
N ILE A 384 29.79 -14.96 1.60
CA ILE A 384 28.36 -15.13 1.84
C ILE A 384 28.14 -15.20 3.36
N ASP A 385 27.50 -14.16 3.88
CA ASP A 385 27.08 -14.09 5.28
C ASP A 385 25.69 -14.71 5.45
N TRP A 386 25.41 -15.26 6.62
CA TRP A 386 24.08 -15.77 6.96
C TRP A 386 23.37 -14.79 7.89
N GLN A 387 22.11 -14.48 7.60
CA GLN A 387 21.26 -13.67 8.46
C GLN A 387 20.18 -14.52 9.09
N MET A 388 19.98 -14.35 10.40
CA MET A 388 18.84 -14.90 11.12
C MET A 388 17.64 -13.97 10.94
N GLY A 389 16.47 -14.51 10.63
CA GLY A 389 15.20 -13.81 10.68
C GLY A 389 14.43 -14.12 11.96
N LYS A 390 13.41 -13.30 12.28
CA LYS A 390 12.56 -13.45 13.48
C LYS A 390 11.86 -14.81 13.62
N THR A 391 11.58 -15.49 12.51
CA THR A 391 10.96 -16.83 12.49
C THR A 391 11.99 -17.96 12.47
N GLY A 392 13.27 -17.65 12.63
CA GLY A 392 14.36 -18.63 12.51
C GLY A 392 14.91 -18.81 11.09
N LYS A 393 14.37 -18.11 10.09
CA LYS A 393 14.82 -18.24 8.69
C LYS A 393 16.29 -17.83 8.56
N LEU A 394 17.10 -18.67 7.91
CA LEU A 394 18.47 -18.41 7.53
C LEU A 394 18.49 -17.90 6.09
N THR A 395 18.84 -16.63 5.92
CA THR A 395 18.92 -15.99 4.60
C THR A 395 20.38 -15.76 4.21
N PRO A 396 20.84 -16.27 3.06
CA PRO A 396 22.18 -15.95 2.56
C PRO A 396 22.23 -14.51 2.03
N ARG A 397 23.30 -13.80 2.38
CA ARG A 397 23.57 -12.43 1.95
C ARG A 397 24.97 -12.34 1.37
N ALA A 398 25.05 -11.89 0.13
CA ALA A 398 26.32 -11.59 -0.51
C ALA A 398 26.99 -10.40 0.20
N LYS A 399 28.27 -10.55 0.54
CA LYS A 399 29.19 -9.46 0.88
C LYS A 399 30.12 -9.26 -0.29
N MET A 400 30.20 -8.04 -0.80
CA MET A 400 30.86 -7.73 -2.07
C MET A 400 31.81 -6.55 -1.92
N THR A 401 32.68 -6.39 -2.91
CA THR A 401 33.44 -5.15 -3.06
C THR A 401 32.46 -3.97 -3.19
N PRO A 402 32.66 -2.86 -2.47
CA PRO A 402 31.74 -1.72 -2.53
C PRO A 402 31.58 -1.21 -3.96
N VAL A 403 30.34 -1.12 -4.44
CA VAL A 403 30.02 -0.67 -5.80
C VAL A 403 28.90 0.36 -5.77
N PHE A 404 28.98 1.39 -6.61
CA PHE A 404 27.94 2.40 -6.74
C PHE A 404 26.86 1.91 -7.72
N VAL A 405 25.60 1.87 -7.29
CA VAL A 405 24.47 1.43 -8.12
C VAL A 405 23.21 2.16 -7.71
N ALA A 406 22.46 2.73 -8.66
CA ALA A 406 21.22 3.46 -8.41
C ALA A 406 21.38 4.50 -7.28
N GLY A 407 22.39 5.36 -7.41
CA GLY A 407 22.62 6.50 -6.50
C GLY A 407 23.20 6.19 -5.12
N THR A 408 23.54 4.94 -4.78
CA THR A 408 24.21 4.64 -3.49
C THR A 408 25.30 3.58 -3.63
N THR A 409 26.29 3.62 -2.75
CA THR A 409 27.27 2.54 -2.60
C THR A 409 26.62 1.34 -1.91
N VAL A 410 26.72 0.17 -2.52
CA VAL A 410 26.22 -1.11 -2.02
C VAL A 410 27.40 -2.03 -1.72
N GLN A 411 27.39 -2.64 -0.54
CA GLN A 411 28.38 -3.63 -0.11
C GLN A 411 27.76 -5.00 0.18
N HIS A 412 26.43 -5.07 0.14
CA HIS A 412 25.71 -6.29 0.42
C HIS A 412 24.45 -6.41 -0.42
N ALA A 413 24.14 -7.63 -0.84
CA ALA A 413 22.92 -7.94 -1.58
C ALA A 413 22.30 -9.27 -1.12
N THR A 414 20.98 -9.37 -1.23
CA THR A 414 20.26 -10.61 -0.93
C THR A 414 20.54 -11.67 -2.00
N LEU A 415 20.66 -12.92 -1.56
CA LEU A 415 20.62 -14.12 -2.40
C LEU A 415 19.27 -14.87 -2.26
N HIS A 416 18.31 -14.27 -1.57
CA HIS A 416 16.94 -14.75 -1.31
C HIS A 416 16.84 -15.98 -0.41
N ASN A 417 17.32 -17.12 -0.90
CA ASN A 417 17.33 -18.41 -0.19
C ASN A 417 18.41 -19.32 -0.80
N VAL A 418 18.58 -20.51 -0.23
CA VAL A 418 19.57 -21.48 -0.69
C VAL A 418 19.26 -21.97 -2.11
N GLY A 419 17.99 -22.22 -2.44
CA GLY A 419 17.61 -22.65 -3.79
C GLY A 419 18.02 -21.64 -4.86
N GLU A 420 17.74 -20.35 -4.67
CA GLU A 420 18.13 -19.26 -5.56
C GLU A 420 19.65 -19.09 -5.64
N MET A 421 20.34 -19.14 -4.50
CA MET A 421 21.79 -19.11 -4.44
C MET A 421 22.41 -20.24 -5.27
N SER A 422 21.88 -21.46 -5.13
CA SER A 422 22.34 -22.63 -5.87
C SER A 422 21.97 -22.57 -7.35
N ARG A 423 20.78 -22.06 -7.72
CA ARG A 423 20.38 -21.86 -9.13
C ARG A 423 21.30 -20.88 -9.85
N LYS A 424 21.74 -19.83 -9.16
CA LYS A 424 22.68 -18.83 -9.71
C LYS A 424 24.13 -19.33 -9.72
N ASP A 425 24.41 -20.50 -9.11
CA ASP A 425 25.74 -21.07 -8.89
C ASP A 425 26.74 -20.01 -8.42
N VAL A 426 26.38 -19.19 -7.42
CA VAL A 426 27.28 -18.14 -6.92
C VAL A 426 28.41 -18.74 -6.09
N ARG A 427 29.64 -18.29 -6.33
CA ARG A 427 30.83 -18.75 -5.61
C ARG A 427 31.72 -17.59 -5.20
N ILE A 428 32.45 -17.77 -4.10
CA ILE A 428 33.29 -16.72 -3.55
C ILE A 428 34.40 -16.37 -4.57
N GLY A 429 34.59 -15.08 -4.83
CA GLY A 429 35.51 -14.55 -5.85
C GLY A 429 34.90 -14.43 -7.25
N ASP A 430 33.61 -14.75 -7.44
CA ASP A 430 32.92 -14.48 -8.70
C ASP A 430 32.68 -12.99 -8.90
N THR A 431 32.66 -12.55 -10.16
CA THR A 431 32.06 -11.27 -10.52
C THR A 431 30.56 -11.45 -10.70
N VAL A 432 29.80 -10.83 -9.81
CA VAL A 432 28.34 -10.87 -9.79
C VAL A 432 27.76 -9.56 -10.31
N LEU A 433 26.67 -9.67 -11.06
CA LEU A 433 25.87 -8.53 -11.46
C LEU A 433 24.81 -8.26 -10.39
N ILE A 434 24.78 -7.05 -9.87
CA ILE A 434 23.85 -6.66 -8.81
C ILE A 434 22.92 -5.56 -9.31
N GLU A 435 21.74 -5.48 -8.72
CA GLU A 435 20.79 -4.41 -8.95
C GLU A 435 20.05 -4.08 -7.66
N LYS A 436 19.31 -2.98 -7.63
CA LYS A 436 18.37 -2.70 -6.54
C LYS A 436 16.94 -2.99 -6.96
N ALA A 437 16.36 -4.07 -6.43
CA ALA A 437 14.94 -4.35 -6.60
C ALA A 437 14.11 -3.17 -6.07
N GLY A 438 13.29 -2.60 -6.97
CA GLY A 438 12.50 -1.41 -6.68
C GLY A 438 13.32 -0.19 -6.25
N GLU A 439 14.61 -0.12 -6.63
CA GLU A 439 15.60 0.91 -6.28
C GLU A 439 16.03 0.97 -4.81
N ILE A 440 15.56 0.03 -3.98
CA ILE A 440 15.80 0.04 -2.52
C ILE A 440 16.63 -1.17 -2.08
N ILE A 441 16.27 -2.39 -2.49
CA ILE A 441 16.84 -3.61 -1.92
C ILE A 441 17.86 -4.21 -2.89
N PRO A 442 19.17 -4.20 -2.59
CA PRO A 442 20.15 -4.79 -3.47
C PRO A 442 20.02 -6.31 -3.54
N GLN A 443 20.04 -6.86 -4.75
CA GLN A 443 20.01 -8.31 -5.01
C GLN A 443 21.07 -8.71 -6.04
N VAL A 444 21.58 -9.93 -5.91
CA VAL A 444 22.42 -10.54 -6.96
C VAL A 444 21.51 -11.05 -8.07
N VAL A 445 21.73 -10.59 -9.30
CA VAL A 445 20.98 -11.00 -10.49
C VAL A 445 21.55 -12.29 -11.04
N LYS A 446 22.84 -12.28 -11.42
CA LYS A 446 23.54 -13.40 -12.03
C LYS A 446 25.05 -13.32 -11.83
N VAL A 447 25.75 -14.43 -12.05
CA VAL A 447 27.21 -14.48 -12.23
C VAL A 447 27.54 -14.10 -13.67
N LEU A 448 28.54 -13.24 -13.89
CA LEU A 448 28.90 -12.78 -15.24
C LEU A 448 29.77 -13.77 -16.02
N ASP A 449 30.62 -14.53 -15.32
CA ASP A 449 31.54 -15.49 -15.93
C ASP A 449 31.45 -16.86 -15.22
N PRO A 450 30.34 -17.61 -15.43
CA PRO A 450 30.10 -18.87 -14.74
C PRO A 450 31.06 -20.00 -15.17
N ASP A 451 31.65 -19.90 -16.35
CA ASP A 451 32.54 -20.93 -16.91
C ASP A 451 34.03 -20.65 -16.66
N ARG A 452 34.35 -19.60 -15.87
CA ARG A 452 35.73 -19.21 -15.55
C ARG A 452 36.54 -20.40 -14.99
N PRO A 453 37.72 -20.73 -15.56
CA PRO A 453 38.59 -21.75 -14.99
C PRO A 453 39.05 -21.37 -13.58
N GLY A 454 39.11 -22.34 -12.66
CA GLY A 454 39.61 -22.12 -11.30
C GLY A 454 38.65 -21.38 -10.37
N ARG A 455 37.34 -21.36 -10.67
CA ARG A 455 36.32 -20.93 -9.70
C ARG A 455 36.44 -21.72 -8.41
N SER A 456 36.14 -21.06 -7.29
CA SER A 456 36.10 -21.69 -5.98
C SER A 456 35.05 -22.80 -5.92
N ASP A 457 35.09 -23.60 -4.86
CA ASP A 457 34.08 -24.62 -4.61
C ASP A 457 32.70 -23.99 -4.34
N PRO A 458 31.59 -24.67 -4.69
CA PRO A 458 30.25 -24.22 -4.35
C PRO A 458 30.10 -23.95 -2.84
N VAL A 459 29.41 -22.88 -2.49
CA VAL A 459 29.18 -22.52 -1.09
C VAL A 459 28.27 -23.56 -0.44
N VAL A 460 28.74 -24.17 0.66
CA VAL A 460 28.00 -25.18 1.42
C VAL A 460 27.05 -24.49 2.42
N PRO A 461 25.72 -24.67 2.29
CA PRO A 461 24.78 -24.09 3.23
C PRO A 461 24.84 -24.74 4.63
N PRO A 462 24.64 -23.98 5.73
CA PRO A 462 24.81 -24.45 7.10
C PRO A 462 23.76 -25.50 7.46
N ARG A 463 24.18 -26.69 7.90
CA ARG A 463 23.29 -27.77 8.36
C ARG A 463 22.87 -27.64 9.83
N VAL A 464 23.57 -26.79 10.57
CA VAL A 464 23.27 -26.39 11.94
C VAL A 464 23.19 -24.88 12.03
N CYS A 465 22.41 -24.36 12.97
CA CYS A 465 22.28 -22.92 13.20
C CYS A 465 23.61 -22.31 13.62
N PRO A 466 24.15 -21.28 12.93
CA PRO A 466 25.42 -20.64 13.29
C PRO A 466 25.47 -19.96 14.67
N TRP A 467 24.32 -19.81 15.36
CA TRP A 467 24.22 -19.11 16.65
C TRP A 467 23.85 -20.00 17.83
N CYS A 468 23.40 -21.23 17.59
CA CYS A 468 22.96 -22.12 18.67
C CYS A 468 23.16 -23.61 18.38
N ASP A 469 23.83 -23.94 17.26
CA ASP A 469 24.22 -25.29 16.82
C ASP A 469 23.08 -26.29 16.62
N THR A 470 21.83 -25.86 16.76
CA THR A 470 20.64 -26.70 16.53
C THR A 470 20.55 -27.08 15.05
N PRO A 471 20.30 -28.36 14.70
CA PRO A 471 20.03 -28.78 13.33
C PRO A 471 18.93 -27.94 12.69
N VAL A 472 19.16 -27.51 11.44
CA VAL A 472 18.20 -26.67 10.71
C VAL A 472 17.11 -27.52 10.07
N VAL A 473 15.92 -26.95 9.97
CA VAL A 473 14.80 -27.49 9.18
C VAL A 473 14.89 -26.93 7.77
N ILE A 474 14.78 -27.78 6.76
CA ILE A 474 14.80 -27.41 5.35
C ILE A 474 13.39 -27.51 4.79
N GLU A 475 12.96 -26.47 4.09
CA GLU A 475 11.66 -26.43 3.42
C GLU A 475 11.85 -26.31 1.91
N HIS A 476 10.99 -27.01 1.18
CA HIS A 476 11.02 -27.04 -0.28
C HIS A 476 9.82 -26.29 -0.87
N ASP A 477 9.87 -25.96 -2.16
CA ASP A 477 8.75 -25.35 -2.89
C ASP A 477 7.55 -26.32 -2.88
N GLN A 478 6.44 -25.86 -2.30
CA GLN A 478 5.21 -26.64 -2.17
C GLN A 478 4.63 -27.06 -3.52
N ARG A 479 4.79 -26.26 -4.58
CA ARG A 479 4.32 -26.63 -5.92
C ARG A 479 5.09 -27.83 -6.47
N ARG A 480 6.38 -27.90 -6.18
CA ARG A 480 7.23 -29.04 -6.58
C ARG A 480 6.88 -30.30 -5.82
N LEU A 481 6.62 -30.18 -4.51
CA LEU A 481 6.10 -31.30 -3.70
C LEU A 481 4.76 -31.81 -4.23
N GLN A 482 3.81 -30.90 -4.49
CA GLN A 482 2.49 -31.24 -5.03
C GLN A 482 2.58 -31.85 -6.44
N GLU A 483 3.50 -31.38 -7.28
CA GLU A 483 3.75 -31.94 -8.61
C GLU A 483 4.22 -33.40 -8.52
N ILE A 484 5.17 -33.69 -7.62
CA ILE A 484 5.72 -35.03 -7.38
C ILE A 484 4.64 -35.95 -6.77
N GLU A 485 3.98 -35.51 -5.69
CA GLU A 485 2.91 -36.27 -5.03
C GLU A 485 1.70 -36.52 -5.94
N GLY A 486 1.40 -35.57 -6.83
CA GLY A 486 0.30 -35.63 -7.77
C GLY A 486 0.59 -36.45 -9.04
N TRP A 487 1.86 -36.72 -9.34
CA TRP A 487 2.26 -37.41 -10.58
C TRP A 487 1.62 -38.81 -10.74
N PRO A 488 1.58 -39.70 -9.72
CA PRO A 488 0.93 -41.00 -9.84
C PRO A 488 -0.55 -40.90 -10.25
N ARG A 489 -1.27 -39.90 -9.72
CA ARG A 489 -2.68 -39.66 -10.08
C ARG A 489 -2.84 -39.17 -11.51
N ARG A 490 -1.89 -38.37 -12.02
CA ARG A 490 -1.88 -37.91 -13.42
C ARG A 490 -1.63 -39.07 -14.38
N VAL A 491 -0.69 -39.96 -14.06
CA VAL A 491 -0.44 -41.19 -14.83
C VAL A 491 -1.69 -42.06 -14.88
N GLN A 492 -2.34 -42.29 -13.74
CA GLN A 492 -3.60 -43.06 -13.69
C GLN A 492 -4.71 -42.43 -14.55
N ARG A 493 -4.89 -41.10 -14.45
CA ARG A 493 -5.90 -40.38 -15.24
C ARG A 493 -5.65 -40.49 -16.75
N GLU A 494 -4.39 -40.46 -17.17
CA GLU A 494 -3.97 -40.63 -18.56
C GLU A 494 -4.23 -42.06 -19.06
N GLN A 495 -3.93 -43.08 -18.24
CA GLN A 495 -4.25 -44.47 -18.56
C GLN A 495 -5.77 -44.68 -18.76
N GLU A 496 -6.59 -44.11 -17.87
CA GLU A 496 -8.05 -44.18 -17.99
C GLU A 496 -8.58 -43.44 -19.23
N LEU A 497 -7.98 -42.30 -19.58
CA LEU A 497 -8.36 -41.50 -20.74
C LEU A 497 -7.98 -42.21 -22.05
N ALA A 498 -6.77 -42.76 -22.12
CA ALA A 498 -6.27 -43.50 -23.26
C ALA A 498 -7.12 -44.76 -23.54
N ALA A 499 -7.47 -45.50 -22.48
CA ALA A 499 -8.36 -46.66 -22.57
C ALA A 499 -9.75 -46.28 -23.12
N LYS A 500 -10.32 -45.14 -22.69
CA LYS A 500 -11.60 -44.63 -23.22
C LYS A 500 -11.52 -44.20 -24.68
N GLN A 501 -10.36 -43.75 -25.12
CA GLN A 501 -10.13 -43.23 -26.49
C GLN A 501 -9.60 -44.30 -27.45
N GLY A 502 -9.35 -45.53 -26.97
CA GLY A 502 -8.79 -46.61 -27.79
C GLY A 502 -7.37 -46.31 -28.30
N ARG A 503 -6.63 -45.46 -27.58
CA ARG A 503 -5.24 -45.10 -27.90
C ARG A 503 -4.28 -45.67 -26.85
N GLU A 504 -3.01 -45.75 -27.21
CA GLU A 504 -1.95 -46.08 -26.26
C GLU A 504 -1.78 -44.92 -25.25
N PRO A 505 -1.57 -45.21 -23.95
CA PRO A 505 -1.35 -44.18 -22.94
C PRO A 505 0.00 -43.51 -23.13
N GLU A 506 0.02 -42.19 -23.06
CA GLU A 506 1.25 -41.39 -23.14
C GLU A 506 1.49 -40.74 -21.78
N PRO A 507 2.17 -41.43 -20.85
CA PRO A 507 2.28 -40.97 -19.48
C PRO A 507 3.04 -39.64 -19.42
N PRO A 508 2.62 -38.71 -18.54
CA PRO A 508 3.37 -37.49 -18.33
C PRO A 508 4.78 -37.81 -17.82
N ALA A 509 5.78 -37.03 -18.26
CA ALA A 509 7.15 -37.17 -17.80
C ALA A 509 7.23 -37.21 -16.27
N GLU A 510 8.02 -38.15 -15.74
CA GLU A 510 8.25 -38.28 -14.29
C GLU A 510 9.00 -37.03 -13.78
N PRO A 511 8.47 -36.33 -12.77
CA PRO A 511 9.15 -35.17 -12.23
C PRO A 511 10.44 -35.62 -11.52
N PRO A 512 11.55 -34.88 -11.67
CA PRO A 512 12.79 -35.22 -10.99
C PRO A 512 12.61 -35.08 -9.46
N PRO A 513 13.38 -35.85 -8.66
CA PRO A 513 13.29 -35.81 -7.20
C PRO A 513 13.63 -34.42 -6.67
N VAL A 514 13.12 -34.11 -5.47
CA VAL A 514 13.41 -32.85 -4.78
C VAL A 514 14.92 -32.69 -4.60
N SER A 515 15.41 -31.50 -4.95
CA SER A 515 16.81 -31.14 -4.93
C SER A 515 17.06 -29.90 -4.06
N ILE A 516 18.33 -29.53 -3.91
CA ILE A 516 18.71 -28.26 -3.26
C ILE A 516 18.16 -27.04 -4.01
N LEU A 517 17.94 -27.14 -5.32
CA LEU A 517 17.34 -26.06 -6.11
C LEU A 517 15.89 -25.81 -5.68
N ASP A 518 15.19 -26.82 -5.18
CA ASP A 518 13.82 -26.69 -4.71
C ASP A 518 13.72 -26.14 -3.28
N GLU A 519 14.85 -25.86 -2.59
CA GLU A 519 14.86 -25.30 -1.24
C GLU A 519 14.31 -23.86 -1.22
N SER A 520 13.13 -23.69 -0.61
CA SER A 520 12.45 -22.39 -0.48
C SER A 520 12.87 -21.64 0.80
N GLY A 521 13.33 -22.38 1.81
CA GLY A 521 13.82 -21.82 3.06
C GLY A 521 14.55 -22.81 3.95
N ARG A 522 15.35 -22.26 4.86
CA ARG A 522 16.10 -22.98 5.89
C ARG A 522 15.87 -22.29 7.22
N TYR A 523 15.62 -23.04 8.28
CA TYR A 523 15.17 -22.46 9.54
C TYR A 523 15.87 -23.08 10.74
N CYS A 524 16.24 -22.25 11.70
CA CYS A 524 16.57 -22.71 13.04
C CYS A 524 15.26 -22.99 13.81
N PRO A 525 15.00 -24.23 14.26
CA PRO A 525 13.79 -24.54 15.01
C PRO A 525 13.88 -24.17 16.50
N ASN A 526 15.08 -23.78 16.99
CA ASN A 526 15.30 -23.55 18.40
C ASN A 526 14.62 -22.26 18.89
N PRO A 527 13.57 -22.35 19.72
CA PRO A 527 12.87 -21.18 20.23
C PRO A 527 13.75 -20.28 21.12
N ALA A 528 14.75 -20.86 21.78
CA ALA A 528 15.70 -20.19 22.67
C ALA A 528 16.93 -19.64 21.94
N CYS A 529 16.98 -19.71 20.61
CA CYS A 529 18.10 -19.16 19.84
C CYS A 529 18.28 -17.65 20.12
N PRO A 530 19.46 -17.19 20.56
CA PRO A 530 19.68 -15.80 20.92
C PRO A 530 19.55 -14.86 19.71
N ALA A 531 19.98 -15.30 18.52
CA ALA A 531 19.81 -14.53 17.29
C ALA A 531 18.34 -14.38 16.91
N GLN A 532 17.51 -15.42 17.09
CA GLN A 532 16.07 -15.30 16.88
C GLN A 532 15.44 -14.34 17.89
N LEU A 533 15.87 -14.41 19.16
CA LEU A 533 15.35 -13.52 20.19
C LEU A 533 15.65 -12.05 19.84
N LYS A 534 16.86 -11.71 19.40
CA LYS A 534 17.21 -10.36 18.93
C LYS A 534 16.25 -9.87 17.85
N GLU A 535 16.06 -10.67 16.80
CA GLU A 535 15.19 -10.31 15.66
C GLU A 535 13.72 -10.22 16.05
N ARG A 536 13.27 -11.09 16.97
CA ARG A 536 11.90 -11.05 17.51
C ARG A 536 11.65 -9.81 18.34
N LEU A 537 12.57 -9.45 19.24
CA LEU A 537 12.48 -8.21 20.03
C LEU A 537 12.48 -6.98 19.11
N TRP A 538 13.31 -6.99 18.07
CA TRP A 538 13.38 -5.89 17.12
C TRP A 538 12.09 -5.76 16.30
N HIS A 539 11.55 -6.88 15.81
CA HIS A 539 10.24 -6.91 15.16
C HIS A 539 9.11 -6.45 16.11
N PHE A 540 9.12 -6.93 17.35
CA PHE A 540 8.13 -6.58 18.38
C PHE A 540 8.11 -5.07 18.64
N ALA A 541 9.27 -4.43 18.75
CA ALA A 541 9.42 -3.00 19.00
C ALA A 541 9.05 -2.09 17.81
N SER A 542 9.00 -2.64 16.58
CA SER A 542 8.84 -1.84 15.37
C SER A 542 7.51 -1.06 15.29
N ARG A 543 7.51 0.04 14.53
CA ARG A 543 6.39 1.00 14.38
C ARG A 543 5.06 0.35 13.94
N GLY A 544 5.15 -0.68 13.12
CA GLY A 544 3.97 -1.44 12.65
C GLY A 544 3.43 -2.45 13.66
N GLN A 545 4.12 -2.63 14.79
CA GLN A 545 3.80 -3.58 15.86
C GLN A 545 3.55 -2.82 17.16
N MET A 546 4.37 -2.99 18.18
CA MET A 546 4.17 -2.36 19.50
C MET A 546 4.61 -0.89 19.54
N ASP A 547 5.33 -0.41 18.52
CA ASP A 547 5.71 1.01 18.37
C ASP A 547 6.40 1.55 19.63
N ILE A 548 7.54 0.95 19.96
CA ILE A 548 8.36 1.29 21.14
C ILE A 548 9.48 2.22 20.71
N ASP A 549 9.24 3.52 20.87
CA ASP A 549 10.25 4.54 20.57
C ASP A 549 11.50 4.36 21.44
N GLY A 550 12.68 4.55 20.81
CA GLY A 550 13.98 4.40 21.47
C GLY A 550 14.52 2.96 21.53
N LEU A 551 13.72 1.93 21.22
CA LEU A 551 14.14 0.52 21.23
C LEU A 551 14.62 0.05 19.83
N GLY A 552 15.71 0.67 19.34
CA GLY A 552 16.34 0.30 18.07
C GLY A 552 17.23 -0.97 18.18
N GLU A 553 17.65 -1.51 17.03
CA GLU A 553 18.45 -2.76 16.96
C GLU A 553 19.67 -2.74 17.89
N LYS A 554 20.43 -1.63 17.90
CA LYS A 554 21.62 -1.50 18.76
C LYS A 554 21.30 -1.48 20.25
N VAL A 555 20.18 -0.89 20.64
CA VAL A 555 19.75 -0.88 22.04
C VAL A 555 19.34 -2.30 22.45
N ILE A 556 18.61 -3.02 21.60
CA ILE A 556 18.25 -4.43 21.84
C ILE A 556 19.49 -5.30 21.98
N GLU A 557 20.48 -5.13 21.10
CA GLU A 557 21.76 -5.83 21.17
C GLU A 557 22.48 -5.57 22.51
N GLN A 558 22.55 -4.31 22.96
CA GLN A 558 23.12 -3.94 24.26
C GLN A 558 22.34 -4.55 25.43
N LEU A 559 21.00 -4.53 25.39
CA LEU A 559 20.15 -5.09 26.44
C LEU A 559 20.32 -6.60 26.58
N LEU A 560 20.44 -7.31 25.46
CA LEU A 560 20.71 -8.75 25.41
C LEU A 560 22.11 -9.06 25.94
N GLN A 561 23.13 -8.32 25.49
CA GLN A 561 24.52 -8.49 25.93
C GLN A 561 24.70 -8.24 27.43
N ALA A 562 24.01 -7.22 27.97
CA ALA A 562 23.99 -6.91 29.39
C ALA A 562 23.14 -7.89 30.22
N GLY A 563 22.43 -8.82 29.56
CA GLY A 563 21.53 -9.78 30.21
C GLY A 563 20.31 -9.14 30.87
N LEU A 564 19.96 -7.91 30.48
CA LEU A 564 18.81 -7.16 31.02
C LEU A 564 17.49 -7.62 30.39
N VAL A 565 17.54 -8.24 29.21
CA VAL A 565 16.37 -8.74 28.48
C VAL A 565 16.66 -10.16 27.98
N ARG A 566 15.71 -11.08 28.19
CA ARG A 566 15.73 -12.47 27.70
C ARG A 566 14.38 -12.91 27.11
N SER A 567 13.33 -12.13 27.35
CA SER A 567 11.97 -12.36 26.90
C SER A 567 11.30 -11.05 26.46
N TYR A 568 10.08 -11.13 25.93
CA TYR A 568 9.29 -9.92 25.66
C TYR A 568 8.91 -9.21 26.97
N GLY A 569 8.52 -9.95 28.01
CA GLY A 569 8.10 -9.36 29.28
C GLY A 569 9.20 -8.60 30.00
N ASP A 570 10.46 -9.02 29.85
CA ASP A 570 11.59 -8.30 30.44
C ASP A 570 11.70 -6.85 29.94
N LEU A 571 11.24 -6.56 28.71
CA LEU A 571 11.15 -5.18 28.21
C LEU A 571 10.29 -4.32 29.14
N PHE A 572 9.13 -4.81 29.53
CA PHE A 572 8.18 -4.08 30.38
C PHE A 572 8.62 -4.02 31.85
N ARG A 573 9.58 -4.85 32.26
CA ARG A 573 10.22 -4.82 33.59
C ARG A 573 11.45 -3.92 33.65
N LEU A 574 11.91 -3.35 32.53
CA LEU A 574 13.11 -2.50 32.48
C LEU A 574 13.04 -1.26 33.38
N HIS A 575 11.85 -0.81 33.76
CA HIS A 575 11.65 0.30 34.70
C HIS A 575 12.31 0.02 36.06
N GLU A 576 12.32 -1.24 36.51
CA GLU A 576 13.00 -1.69 37.75
C GLU A 576 14.52 -1.62 37.65
N ARG A 577 15.05 -1.57 36.41
CA ARG A 577 16.49 -1.62 36.10
C ARG A 577 17.02 -0.31 35.51
N ARG A 578 16.32 0.80 35.75
CA ARG A 578 16.70 2.14 35.24
C ARG A 578 18.16 2.50 35.52
N ALA A 579 18.66 2.19 36.71
CA ALA A 579 20.05 2.47 37.08
C ALA A 579 21.08 1.72 36.22
N ASP A 580 20.73 0.52 35.74
CA ASP A 580 21.61 -0.27 34.88
C ASP A 580 21.51 0.18 33.42
N LEU A 581 20.35 0.64 32.97
CA LEU A 581 20.17 1.22 31.64
C LEU A 581 21.05 2.46 31.42
N VAL A 582 21.16 3.33 32.42
CA VAL A 582 21.98 4.55 32.35
C VAL A 582 23.47 4.25 32.22
N LYS A 583 23.91 3.06 32.67
CA LYS A 583 25.31 2.62 32.55
C LYS A 583 25.66 2.12 31.14
N LEU A 584 24.66 1.85 30.29
CA LEU A 584 24.90 1.37 28.94
C LEU A 584 25.51 2.49 28.08
N GLU A 585 26.38 2.08 27.17
CA GLU A 585 27.07 3.01 26.27
C GLU A 585 26.05 3.79 25.42
N ARG A 586 26.15 5.13 25.42
CA ARG A 586 25.26 6.06 24.70
C ARG A 586 23.78 5.96 25.14
N MET A 587 23.54 5.62 26.41
CA MET A 587 22.22 5.63 27.07
C MET A 587 22.16 6.68 28.18
N GLY A 588 22.24 7.95 27.80
CA GLY A 588 22.06 9.07 28.74
C GLY A 588 20.64 9.14 29.33
N GLN A 589 20.49 9.91 30.42
CA GLN A 589 19.28 9.91 31.24
C GLN A 589 17.98 10.13 30.44
N LYS A 590 17.96 11.17 29.59
CA LYS A 590 16.82 11.51 28.73
C LYS A 590 16.44 10.38 27.76
N LYS A 591 17.44 9.67 27.22
CA LYS A 591 17.19 8.57 26.29
C LYS A 591 16.60 7.35 27.00
N VAL A 592 17.05 7.07 28.23
CA VAL A 592 16.47 6.05 29.09
C VAL A 592 15.02 6.40 29.43
N ASP A 593 14.75 7.66 29.79
CA ASP A 593 13.40 8.11 30.13
C ASP A 593 12.44 7.99 28.92
N ASN A 594 12.90 8.38 27.72
CA ASN A 594 12.13 8.20 26.48
C ASN A 594 11.87 6.72 26.16
N LEU A 595 12.87 5.85 26.33
CA LEU A 595 12.71 4.40 26.11
C LEU A 595 11.66 3.82 27.06
N LEU A 596 11.76 4.13 28.36
CA LEU A 596 10.82 3.64 29.37
C LEU A 596 9.40 4.17 29.13
N ALA A 597 9.26 5.44 28.72
CA ALA A 597 7.97 6.02 28.34
C ALA A 597 7.37 5.32 27.10
N GLY A 598 8.19 5.02 26.08
CA GLY A 598 7.76 4.27 24.90
C GLY A 598 7.31 2.85 25.23
N ILE A 599 8.01 2.17 26.14
CA ILE A 599 7.63 0.83 26.64
C ILE A 599 6.29 0.88 27.37
N GLU A 600 6.07 1.88 28.23
CA GLU A 600 4.81 2.01 28.96
C GLU A 600 3.64 2.31 28.02
N ALA A 601 3.83 3.23 27.07
CA ALA A 601 2.82 3.54 26.06
C ALA A 601 2.44 2.32 25.20
N ALA A 602 3.39 1.41 24.97
CA ALA A 602 3.16 0.19 24.18
C ALA A 602 2.21 -0.81 24.83
N LYS A 603 1.92 -0.71 26.14
CA LYS A 603 0.94 -1.60 26.80
C LYS A 603 -0.48 -1.43 26.23
N GLY A 604 -0.82 -0.25 25.74
CA GLY A 604 -2.16 0.09 25.25
C GLY A 604 -2.42 -0.18 23.76
N ARG A 605 -1.56 -0.93 23.05
CA ARG A 605 -1.64 -1.07 21.58
C ARG A 605 -2.73 -2.03 21.06
N GLY A 606 -3.31 -2.85 21.94
CA GLY A 606 -4.42 -3.75 21.62
C GLY A 606 -3.99 -5.10 21.01
N LEU A 607 -4.96 -6.02 20.95
CA LEU A 607 -4.76 -7.41 20.54
C LEU A 607 -4.20 -7.55 19.12
N ALA A 608 -4.67 -6.73 18.17
CA ALA A 608 -4.21 -6.78 16.79
C ALA A 608 -2.69 -6.57 16.67
N ARG A 609 -2.16 -5.57 17.39
CA ARG A 609 -0.73 -5.24 17.39
C ARG A 609 0.08 -6.31 18.11
N VAL A 610 -0.41 -6.83 19.25
CA VAL A 610 0.30 -7.90 19.98
C VAL A 610 0.44 -9.16 19.14
N LEU A 611 -0.65 -9.65 18.52
CA LEU A 611 -0.60 -10.85 17.67
C LEU A 611 0.39 -10.69 16.51
N ALA A 612 0.43 -9.52 15.90
CA ALA A 612 1.36 -9.22 14.82
C ALA A 612 2.81 -9.08 15.33
N ALA A 613 3.01 -8.58 16.55
CA ALA A 613 4.31 -8.41 17.20
C ALA A 613 4.95 -9.73 17.64
N LEU A 614 4.16 -10.74 18.01
CA LEU A 614 4.67 -12.05 18.45
C LEU A 614 5.45 -12.81 17.36
N GLY A 615 5.25 -12.45 16.09
CA GLY A 615 5.97 -13.04 14.96
C GLY A 615 5.58 -14.49 14.70
N ILE A 616 4.32 -14.84 14.96
CA ILE A 616 3.77 -16.17 14.70
C ILE A 616 3.87 -16.47 13.20
N ARG A 617 4.26 -17.69 12.87
CA ARG A 617 4.50 -18.12 11.49
C ARG A 617 3.22 -17.95 10.66
N HIS A 618 3.35 -17.48 9.42
CA HIS A 618 2.25 -17.16 8.50
C HIS A 618 1.31 -16.00 8.91
N ILE A 619 1.46 -15.43 10.11
CA ILE A 619 0.63 -14.33 10.59
C ILE A 619 1.34 -12.99 10.37
N GLY A 620 0.69 -12.11 9.61
CA GLY A 620 1.06 -10.70 9.49
C GLY A 620 -0.04 -9.77 10.01
N SER A 621 0.23 -8.46 10.00
CA SER A 621 -0.67 -7.44 10.56
C SER A 621 -2.11 -7.50 10.04
N THR A 622 -2.32 -7.88 8.78
CA THR A 622 -3.67 -8.07 8.21
C THR A 622 -4.43 -9.19 8.91
N ALA A 623 -3.84 -10.39 8.97
CA ALA A 623 -4.45 -11.53 9.65
C ALA A 623 -4.69 -11.23 11.14
N SER A 624 -3.72 -10.61 11.81
CA SER A 624 -3.86 -10.20 13.21
C SER A 624 -5.00 -9.21 13.44
N THR A 625 -5.18 -8.24 12.53
CA THR A 625 -6.30 -7.27 12.60
C THR A 625 -7.64 -7.95 12.42
N VAL A 626 -7.73 -8.84 11.43
CA VAL A 626 -8.96 -9.59 11.12
C VAL A 626 -9.34 -10.49 12.30
N LEU A 627 -8.38 -11.23 12.87
CA LEU A 627 -8.58 -12.05 14.08
C LEU A 627 -9.00 -11.20 15.28
N ALA A 628 -8.28 -10.12 15.56
CA ALA A 628 -8.58 -9.27 16.71
C ALA A 628 -9.98 -8.65 16.61
N ARG A 629 -10.41 -8.22 15.41
CA ARG A 629 -11.78 -7.71 15.19
C ARG A 629 -12.84 -8.79 15.36
N GLN A 630 -12.61 -9.99 14.83
CA GLN A 630 -13.56 -11.10 14.91
C GLN A 630 -13.78 -11.55 16.36
N TYR A 631 -12.69 -11.82 17.08
CA TYR A 631 -12.75 -12.44 18.40
C TYR A 631 -12.84 -11.38 19.53
N GLY A 632 -12.26 -10.19 19.35
CA GLY A 632 -12.30 -9.06 20.28
C GLY A 632 -11.46 -9.22 21.55
N SER A 633 -11.06 -10.43 21.91
CA SER A 633 -10.18 -10.69 23.06
C SER A 633 -9.34 -11.93 22.83
N LEU A 634 -8.21 -12.00 23.55
CA LEU A 634 -7.36 -13.19 23.53
C LEU A 634 -8.11 -14.42 24.04
N ASP A 635 -8.95 -14.30 25.07
CA ASP A 635 -9.69 -15.44 25.62
C ASP A 635 -10.68 -16.02 24.61
N ALA A 636 -11.38 -15.15 23.86
CA ALA A 636 -12.25 -15.58 22.77
C ALA A 636 -11.47 -16.25 21.62
N LEU A 637 -10.26 -15.78 21.34
CA LEU A 637 -9.39 -16.36 20.32
C LEU A 637 -8.82 -17.72 20.77
N LEU A 638 -8.45 -17.87 22.04
CA LEU A 638 -7.98 -19.13 22.63
C LEU A 638 -9.07 -20.20 22.62
N ALA A 639 -10.33 -19.82 22.79
CA ALA A 639 -11.46 -20.74 22.74
C ALA A 639 -11.81 -21.24 21.33
N ALA A 640 -11.26 -20.63 20.28
CA ALA A 640 -11.60 -20.94 18.89
C ALA A 640 -10.93 -22.24 18.40
N SER A 641 -11.71 -23.07 17.71
CA SER A 641 -11.21 -24.26 17.02
C SER A 641 -10.51 -23.91 15.69
N VAL A 642 -9.71 -24.83 15.16
CA VAL A 642 -9.06 -24.68 13.84
C VAL A 642 -10.09 -24.41 12.74
N SER A 643 -11.25 -25.06 12.78
CA SER A 643 -12.32 -24.87 11.77
C SER A 643 -12.96 -23.50 11.86
N GLU A 644 -13.14 -22.94 13.07
CA GLU A 644 -13.67 -21.59 13.25
C GLU A 644 -12.66 -20.52 12.81
N LEU A 645 -11.37 -20.75 13.02
CA LEU A 645 -10.30 -19.89 12.53
C LEU A 645 -10.20 -19.86 10.99
N GLU A 646 -10.55 -20.97 10.33
CA GLU A 646 -10.53 -21.09 8.87
C GLU A 646 -11.78 -20.50 8.20
N SER A 647 -12.97 -20.74 8.78
CA SER A 647 -14.25 -20.59 8.06
C SER A 647 -14.94 -19.24 8.24
N PHE A 648 -14.43 -18.33 9.07
CA PHE A 648 -15.11 -17.06 9.32
C PHE A 648 -14.95 -16.06 8.16
N GLN A 649 -15.96 -15.20 8.01
CA GLN A 649 -16.02 -14.18 6.97
C GLN A 649 -15.73 -12.78 7.53
N THR A 650 -15.18 -11.91 6.70
CA THR A 650 -14.96 -10.49 7.00
C THR A 650 -15.55 -9.66 5.87
N ASP A 651 -16.44 -8.72 6.19
CA ASP A 651 -17.08 -7.82 5.21
C ASP A 651 -17.74 -8.54 4.01
N GLY A 652 -18.27 -9.75 4.22
CA GLY A 652 -18.92 -10.56 3.18
C GLY A 652 -17.96 -11.30 2.23
N ALA A 653 -16.66 -11.31 2.52
CA ALA A 653 -15.64 -12.09 1.83
C ALA A 653 -14.96 -13.09 2.80
N GLU A 654 -14.25 -14.07 2.23
CA GLU A 654 -13.39 -14.97 3.01
C GLU A 654 -12.33 -14.17 3.79
N SER A 655 -12.06 -14.54 5.03
CA SER A 655 -11.09 -13.86 5.92
C SER A 655 -9.65 -13.82 5.40
N GLY A 656 -9.35 -14.62 4.38
CA GLY A 656 -7.99 -14.86 3.88
C GLY A 656 -7.16 -15.77 4.78
N ILE A 657 -7.76 -16.38 5.81
CA ILE A 657 -7.12 -17.35 6.70
C ILE A 657 -7.43 -18.76 6.20
N GLY A 658 -6.50 -19.32 5.43
CA GLY A 658 -6.58 -20.71 4.99
C GLY A 658 -6.21 -21.72 6.08
N PRO A 659 -6.37 -23.03 5.80
CA PRO A 659 -6.17 -24.11 6.78
C PRO A 659 -4.76 -24.12 7.40
N GLU A 660 -3.74 -23.80 6.60
CA GLU A 660 -2.34 -23.70 7.08
C GLU A 660 -2.16 -22.57 8.11
N ILE A 661 -2.78 -21.41 7.87
CA ILE A 661 -2.69 -20.27 8.78
C ILE A 661 -3.49 -20.57 10.05
N ALA A 662 -4.71 -21.11 9.92
CA ALA A 662 -5.55 -21.50 11.05
C ALA A 662 -4.85 -22.50 11.98
N ARG A 663 -4.23 -23.54 11.41
CA ARG A 663 -3.44 -24.52 12.18
C ARG A 663 -2.25 -23.85 12.87
N SER A 664 -1.48 -23.03 12.15
CA SER A 664 -0.32 -22.35 12.73
C SER A 664 -0.68 -21.39 13.87
N ILE A 665 -1.85 -20.74 13.80
CA ILE A 665 -2.40 -19.91 14.89
C ILE A 665 -2.68 -20.81 16.10
N PHE A 666 -3.50 -21.83 15.89
CA PHE A 666 -3.99 -22.70 16.95
C PHE A 666 -2.83 -23.38 17.69
N GLU A 667 -1.87 -23.94 16.96
CA GLU A 667 -0.69 -24.59 17.52
C GLU A 667 0.17 -23.63 18.36
N TYR A 668 0.36 -22.39 17.90
CA TYR A 668 1.13 -21.42 18.66
C TYR A 668 0.41 -21.05 19.96
N LEU A 669 -0.88 -20.70 19.87
CA LEU A 669 -1.68 -20.26 21.02
C LEU A 669 -1.80 -21.34 22.11
N HIS A 670 -1.76 -22.61 21.74
CA HIS A 670 -1.84 -23.75 22.66
C HIS A 670 -0.49 -24.38 22.99
N SER A 671 0.62 -23.85 22.47
CA SER A 671 1.96 -24.33 22.81
C SER A 671 2.37 -23.84 24.20
N GLU A 672 3.12 -24.64 24.96
CA GLU A 672 3.66 -24.26 26.28
C GLU A 672 4.34 -22.88 26.25
N ARG A 673 5.12 -22.64 25.19
CA ARG A 673 5.82 -21.38 24.98
C ARG A 673 4.86 -20.21 24.69
N GLY A 674 3.88 -20.42 23.82
CA GLY A 674 2.91 -19.39 23.45
C GLY A 674 2.07 -18.96 24.65
N VAL A 675 1.56 -19.95 25.40
CA VAL A 675 0.82 -19.75 26.65
C VAL A 675 1.67 -18.94 27.64
N ALA A 676 2.89 -19.38 27.93
CA ALA A 676 3.77 -18.68 28.88
C ALA A 676 4.04 -17.22 28.48
N ILE A 677 4.24 -16.93 27.19
CA ILE A 677 4.45 -15.56 26.71
C ILE A 677 3.17 -14.73 26.87
N LEU A 678 2.02 -15.27 26.50
CA LEU A 678 0.75 -14.55 26.55
C LEU A 678 0.31 -14.27 27.99
N GLU A 679 0.54 -15.21 28.90
CA GLU A 679 0.30 -15.03 30.34
C GLU A 679 1.25 -13.98 30.93
N ASP A 680 2.54 -14.04 30.63
CA ASP A 680 3.52 -13.04 31.07
C ASP A 680 3.13 -11.62 30.60
N LEU A 681 2.74 -11.47 29.33
CA LEU A 681 2.25 -10.18 28.81
C LEU A 681 0.94 -9.73 29.48
N ARG A 682 0.04 -10.67 29.79
CA ARG A 682 -1.22 -10.37 30.50
C ARG A 682 -0.94 -9.86 31.91
N GLU A 683 -0.06 -10.52 32.65
CA GLU A 683 0.32 -10.13 34.03
C GLU A 683 1.00 -8.75 34.06
N LEU A 684 1.75 -8.40 33.01
CA LEU A 684 2.40 -7.10 32.85
C LEU A 684 1.43 -5.98 32.43
N GLY A 685 0.14 -6.27 32.29
CA GLY A 685 -0.91 -5.30 31.99
C GLY A 685 -0.97 -4.87 30.53
N ILE A 686 -0.43 -5.66 29.59
CA ILE A 686 -0.63 -5.41 28.17
C ILE A 686 -2.07 -5.68 27.78
N VAL A 687 -2.67 -4.76 27.02
CA VAL A 687 -4.05 -4.88 26.53
C VAL A 687 -4.12 -5.98 25.46
N LEU A 688 -4.75 -7.10 25.83
CA LEU A 688 -4.96 -8.28 24.99
C LEU A 688 -6.42 -8.38 24.50
N SER A 689 -7.06 -7.23 24.37
CA SER A 689 -8.40 -7.05 23.81
C SER A 689 -8.38 -6.00 22.72
N GLU A 690 -9.43 -6.02 21.91
CA GLU A 690 -9.74 -5.02 20.89
C GLU A 690 -11.18 -4.61 21.12
N GLU A 691 -11.49 -3.32 21.07
CA GLU A 691 -12.88 -2.90 21.02
C GLU A 691 -13.47 -3.49 19.74
N LYS A 692 -14.41 -4.44 19.89
CA LYS A 692 -15.26 -4.81 18.76
C LYS A 692 -15.90 -3.50 18.32
N PRO A 693 -15.79 -3.11 17.03
CA PRO A 693 -16.62 -2.02 16.52
C PRO A 693 -18.02 -2.34 17.01
N ALA A 694 -18.66 -1.41 17.73
CA ALA A 694 -19.97 -1.66 18.27
C ALA A 694 -20.82 -2.18 17.11
N VAL A 695 -21.07 -3.49 17.10
CA VAL A 695 -22.14 -4.05 16.33
C VAL A 695 -23.31 -3.44 17.07
N ALA A 696 -23.77 -2.28 16.60
CA ALA A 696 -25.06 -1.75 17.00
C ALA A 696 -25.95 -2.97 16.97
N ALA A 697 -26.43 -3.39 18.14
CA ALA A 697 -27.23 -4.60 18.28
C ALA A 697 -28.27 -4.47 17.17
N ARG A 698 -28.17 -5.33 16.15
CA ARG A 698 -29.02 -5.24 14.97
C ARG A 698 -30.38 -5.75 15.41
N SER A 699 -31.08 -4.93 16.18
CA SER A 699 -32.46 -5.02 16.54
C SER A 699 -33.08 -3.75 16.00
N GLY A 700 -34.05 -3.92 15.12
CA GLY A 700 -34.71 -2.81 14.47
C GLY A 700 -35.64 -3.38 13.40
N PRO A 701 -36.62 -2.59 12.97
CA PRO A 701 -37.69 -3.07 12.09
C PRO A 701 -37.19 -3.46 10.70
N LEU A 702 -35.95 -3.09 10.35
CA LEU A 702 -35.32 -3.42 9.07
C LEU A 702 -34.32 -4.57 9.13
N LEU A 703 -34.27 -5.34 10.23
CA LEU A 703 -33.30 -6.41 10.41
C LEU A 703 -33.28 -7.39 9.22
N GLY A 704 -32.14 -7.47 8.55
CA GLY A 704 -31.92 -8.39 7.43
C GLY A 704 -32.49 -7.91 6.08
N LYS A 705 -33.19 -6.78 6.06
CA LYS A 705 -33.79 -6.21 4.85
C LYS A 705 -32.82 -5.28 4.12
N THR A 706 -32.86 -5.27 2.80
CA THR A 706 -32.05 -4.42 1.92
C THR A 706 -32.90 -3.35 1.26
N LEU A 707 -32.55 -2.07 1.43
CA LEU A 707 -33.32 -0.94 0.91
C LEU A 707 -32.45 -0.07 -0.01
N VAL A 708 -32.96 0.30 -1.17
CA VAL A 708 -32.27 1.20 -2.12
C VAL A 708 -32.97 2.55 -2.12
N VAL A 709 -32.23 3.65 -1.98
CA VAL A 709 -32.80 5.01 -2.03
C VAL A 709 -32.55 5.64 -3.41
N THR A 710 -33.60 6.19 -4.03
CA THR A 710 -33.53 6.89 -5.32
C THR A 710 -34.38 8.16 -5.31
N GLY A 711 -34.03 9.13 -6.17
CA GLY A 711 -34.66 10.45 -6.15
C GLY A 711 -34.18 11.33 -5.00
N THR A 712 -34.83 12.48 -4.85
CA THR A 712 -34.60 13.47 -3.78
C THR A 712 -35.71 13.32 -2.76
N LEU A 713 -35.35 12.98 -1.51
CA LEU A 713 -36.29 12.94 -0.39
C LEU A 713 -36.37 14.34 0.23
N ALA A 714 -37.54 14.73 0.71
CA ALA A 714 -37.78 16.08 1.23
C ALA A 714 -37.18 16.28 2.64
N GLY A 715 -37.14 15.22 3.46
CA GLY A 715 -36.67 15.22 4.83
C GLY A 715 -35.29 14.59 5.05
N TYR A 716 -34.70 13.97 4.02
CA TYR A 716 -33.42 13.26 4.13
C TYR A 716 -32.48 13.52 2.96
N SER A 717 -31.21 13.80 3.26
CA SER A 717 -30.14 13.51 2.30
C SER A 717 -30.00 12.00 2.11
N ARG A 718 -29.43 11.58 0.96
CA ARG A 718 -29.20 10.16 0.69
C ARG A 718 -28.34 9.49 1.78
N ASN A 719 -27.36 10.21 2.30
CA ASN A 719 -26.48 9.70 3.37
C ASN A 719 -27.24 9.57 4.69
N GLU A 720 -28.13 10.50 5.02
CA GLU A 720 -28.99 10.38 6.22
C GLU A 720 -29.99 9.23 6.09
N ALA A 721 -30.59 9.04 4.91
CA ALA A 721 -31.46 7.90 4.64
C ALA A 721 -30.71 6.57 4.78
N HIS A 722 -29.47 6.48 4.28
CA HIS A 722 -28.62 5.30 4.46
C HIS A 722 -28.28 5.08 5.94
N ALA A 723 -27.90 6.13 6.67
CA ALA A 723 -27.60 6.05 8.10
C ALA A 723 -28.83 5.61 8.91
N ARG A 724 -30.04 6.05 8.54
CA ARG A 724 -31.30 5.61 9.18
C ARG A 724 -31.62 4.15 8.88
N ILE A 725 -31.40 3.69 7.64
CA ILE A 725 -31.55 2.27 7.26
C ILE A 725 -30.61 1.40 8.09
N GLU A 726 -29.34 1.80 8.20
CA GLU A 726 -28.34 1.10 9.00
C GLU A 726 -28.68 1.10 10.49
N ALA A 727 -29.10 2.25 11.03
CA ALA A 727 -29.53 2.40 12.42
C ALA A 727 -30.76 1.53 12.76
N ALA A 728 -31.67 1.32 11.80
CA ALA A 728 -32.83 0.45 11.94
C ALA A 728 -32.54 -1.05 11.65
N GLY A 729 -31.27 -1.43 11.45
CA GLY A 729 -30.82 -2.81 11.25
C GLY A 729 -30.87 -3.32 9.81
N GLY A 730 -31.20 -2.45 8.84
CA GLY A 730 -31.25 -2.76 7.41
C GLY A 730 -29.92 -2.53 6.68
N LYS A 731 -29.88 -2.92 5.41
CA LYS A 731 -28.72 -2.77 4.51
C LYS A 731 -29.04 -1.73 3.42
N PRO A 732 -28.36 -0.57 3.36
CA PRO A 732 -28.55 0.36 2.27
C PRO A 732 -27.89 -0.18 0.99
N GLY A 733 -28.69 -0.35 -0.06
CA GLY A 733 -28.23 -0.78 -1.38
C GLY A 733 -27.99 0.40 -2.31
N SER A 734 -26.89 0.35 -3.06
CA SER A 734 -26.60 1.35 -4.11
C SER A 734 -27.33 1.04 -5.44
N SER A 735 -27.75 -0.21 -5.65
CA SER A 735 -28.38 -0.71 -6.88
C SER A 735 -29.51 -1.69 -6.62
N LEU A 736 -30.55 -1.65 -7.45
CA LEU A 736 -31.68 -2.59 -7.40
C LEU A 736 -31.32 -3.96 -7.99
N SER A 737 -31.64 -5.01 -7.23
CA SER A 737 -31.58 -6.42 -7.60
C SER A 737 -32.87 -7.13 -7.14
N LYS A 738 -33.08 -8.39 -7.54
CA LYS A 738 -34.20 -9.22 -7.02
C LYS A 738 -34.13 -9.47 -5.51
N ALA A 739 -32.95 -9.29 -4.90
CA ALA A 739 -32.74 -9.45 -3.46
C ALA A 739 -32.95 -8.13 -2.68
N THR A 740 -33.36 -7.05 -3.36
CA THR A 740 -33.73 -5.79 -2.69
C THR A 740 -35.16 -5.91 -2.15
N ASP A 741 -35.35 -5.66 -0.85
CA ASP A 741 -36.66 -5.73 -0.21
C ASP A 741 -37.53 -4.51 -0.51
N TYR A 742 -36.96 -3.30 -0.53
CA TYR A 742 -37.70 -2.07 -0.84
C TYR A 742 -36.87 -1.06 -1.64
N LEU A 743 -37.53 -0.34 -2.55
CA LEU A 743 -37.02 0.89 -3.15
C LEU A 743 -37.68 2.09 -2.47
N VAL A 744 -36.91 2.95 -1.82
CA VAL A 744 -37.41 4.25 -1.33
C VAL A 744 -37.24 5.28 -2.45
N ALA A 745 -38.36 5.81 -2.94
CA ALA A 745 -38.39 6.70 -4.09
C ALA A 745 -38.89 8.11 -3.70
N GLY A 746 -38.00 9.09 -3.82
CA GLY A 746 -38.32 10.51 -3.71
C GLY A 746 -38.63 11.17 -5.06
N GLU A 747 -38.70 12.49 -5.08
CA GLU A 747 -38.90 13.24 -6.33
C GLU A 747 -37.77 12.96 -7.34
N LYS A 748 -38.12 12.87 -8.63
CA LYS A 748 -37.17 12.55 -9.72
C LYS A 748 -36.46 11.19 -9.56
N ALA A 749 -37.16 10.17 -9.05
CA ALA A 749 -36.65 8.80 -8.83
C ALA A 749 -36.07 8.07 -10.07
N GLY A 750 -36.25 8.60 -11.28
CA GLY A 750 -35.49 8.23 -12.48
C GLY A 750 -35.57 6.74 -12.89
N SER A 751 -34.50 6.24 -13.51
CA SER A 751 -34.41 4.89 -14.11
C SER A 751 -34.54 3.74 -13.12
N LYS A 752 -34.29 3.98 -11.82
CA LYS A 752 -34.42 2.96 -10.76
C LYS A 752 -35.88 2.61 -10.46
N LEU A 753 -36.81 3.55 -10.63
CA LEU A 753 -38.24 3.28 -10.41
C LEU A 753 -38.80 2.31 -11.48
N ALA A 754 -38.40 2.50 -12.74
CA ALA A 754 -38.72 1.57 -13.82
C ALA A 754 -38.08 0.18 -13.60
N LYS A 755 -36.84 0.14 -13.08
CA LYS A 755 -36.13 -1.11 -12.78
C LYS A 755 -36.76 -1.87 -11.60
N ALA A 756 -37.29 -1.18 -10.58
CA ALA A 756 -38.00 -1.84 -9.48
C ALA A 756 -39.28 -2.54 -9.95
N ALA A 757 -40.04 -1.91 -10.86
CA ALA A 757 -41.23 -2.52 -11.46
C ALA A 757 -40.89 -3.80 -12.25
N GLN A 758 -39.79 -3.81 -12.99
CA GLN A 758 -39.32 -5.00 -13.72
C GLN A 758 -38.84 -6.14 -12.80
N LEU A 759 -38.28 -5.80 -11.64
CA LEU A 759 -37.74 -6.76 -10.69
C LEU A 759 -38.75 -7.22 -9.62
N GLY A 760 -39.96 -6.64 -9.61
CA GLY A 760 -40.98 -6.92 -8.61
C GLY A 760 -40.65 -6.38 -7.21
N VAL A 761 -39.77 -5.38 -7.11
CA VAL A 761 -39.35 -4.79 -5.83
C VAL A 761 -40.39 -3.74 -5.39
N PRO A 762 -40.98 -3.86 -4.19
CA PRO A 762 -41.92 -2.87 -3.67
C PRO A 762 -41.30 -1.46 -3.58
N VAL A 763 -42.06 -0.44 -3.99
CA VAL A 763 -41.63 0.96 -3.97
C VAL A 763 -42.34 1.70 -2.84
N LEU A 764 -41.57 2.37 -1.98
CA LEU A 764 -42.01 3.15 -0.85
C LEU A 764 -41.85 4.64 -1.14
N ASN A 765 -42.86 5.43 -0.79
CA ASN A 765 -42.68 6.87 -0.64
C ASN A 765 -42.03 7.21 0.71
N GLU A 766 -41.70 8.47 0.91
CA GLU A 766 -41.00 8.93 2.11
C GLU A 766 -41.79 8.71 3.41
N ALA A 767 -43.12 8.87 3.40
CA ALA A 767 -43.95 8.63 4.58
C ALA A 767 -44.02 7.13 4.95
N GLN A 768 -44.01 6.25 3.95
CA GLN A 768 -43.97 4.80 4.15
C GLN A 768 -42.59 4.34 4.63
N PHE A 769 -41.52 4.99 4.15
CA PHE A 769 -40.17 4.78 4.66
C PHE A 769 -40.05 5.15 6.15
N GLU A 770 -40.64 6.28 6.56
CA GLU A 770 -40.73 6.67 7.98
C GLU A 770 -41.51 5.66 8.81
N ALA A 771 -42.68 5.22 8.34
CA ALA A 771 -43.50 4.22 9.03
C ALA A 771 -42.72 2.91 9.22
N LEU A 772 -41.97 2.49 8.20
CA LEU A 772 -41.14 1.29 8.24
C LEU A 772 -39.94 1.43 9.19
N LEU A 773 -39.31 2.61 9.25
CA LEU A 773 -38.25 2.92 10.22
C LEU A 773 -38.75 2.95 11.67
N ALA A 774 -40.03 3.27 11.87
CA ALA A 774 -40.71 3.24 13.17
C ALA A 774 -41.28 1.85 13.54
N GLY A 775 -41.17 0.86 12.64
CA GLY A 775 -41.66 -0.51 12.84
C GLY A 775 -43.13 -0.75 12.54
N GLY A 776 -43.77 0.15 11.82
CA GLY A 776 -45.09 -0.06 11.21
C GLY A 776 -45.01 -0.82 9.88
N GLU A 777 -46.17 -1.28 9.38
CA GLU A 777 -46.27 -1.81 8.02
C GLU A 777 -46.25 -0.66 6.99
N PRO A 778 -45.55 -0.85 5.85
CA PRO A 778 -45.39 0.17 4.81
C PRO A 778 -46.63 0.39 3.94
#